data_AF-A0A9C9PMD6-F1
#
_entry.id   AF-A0A9C9PMD6-F1
#
_cell.length_a   1.000
_cell.length_b   1.000
_cell.length_c   1.000
_cell.angle_alpha   90.00
_cell.angle_beta   90.00
_cell.angle_gamma   90.00
#
_symmetry.space_group_name_H-M   'P 1'
#
loop_
_entity.id
_entity.type
_entity.pdbx_description
1 polymer ?
#
loop_
_entity_poly.entity_id
_entity_poly.type
_entity_poly.pdbx_seq_one_letter_code
_entity_poly.pdbx_strand_id
1 'polypeptide(L)'
;MNKTFPYPGLRPFERDETDIFFGREDHTDQLLEKLGQNRFLAVVGPSGCGKSSLVRTGLLAGLEGGLLTSAGIYWHIAEMRPGNHPFAHLAEALLADSALGDEYINHFTHKPEALASLQATLRRGPLSLCELWQEAQFDTDTRLLLLVDQFEELFRYYQQGEVEETAAFVALLLASYQNPNIYVIITMRSDFIGDCAAFYGLPEAVNAGLYLTPRLTREQLSEAIALPATVFGGTVEEGLLNRLLNDAGNDPDQLPIIQHALMRMWQHAAGAEEGVLTLAHYEQIGAFKKALSNHADKAYGELTGAQQKIAEILFRNLSERDSNKRDTRRPTELREIARLAEVEWQAVVPVVEVFRKQGRHFLVPPVGQDLAPDTVLDISHESLIRQWQRMPQWLNQEAESAVLYQRVEETAQRWQDGKAALLRSPELEHILAWRTQAQPTQAWAERYGQHFALAMDFLEDSDQAQHQEAKAIQKRRRVTLASMAGGLIIAIILTLISVFFGLDASQQRQKAEASLVKAEASQAKAEAQKKEALDQKEKAEKQKREAQRNQSFALSALSEFEREKGNLTNAMLLALEGLPKNLSEPEKPYVSANENQLSQAVFKSSENYLERFVMDGDNSIHHVAFSPDGALIALADSGGAVHLWEATSAQRLHTLIGHTNKVNHVVFSPDGGRLATASDDNTARLWEVKSGKLIQTLRGHENTVLHAAFSPDGGRLATASSDQTARLWAVPSGKLIQTLRGHTDWVRHAAFSP
;
A
#
# COMPACT_ATOMS: atom_id res chain seq x y z
N MET A 1 23.93 -40.38 -23.15
CA MET A 1 23.61 -40.40 -21.71
C MET A 1 22.21 -40.96 -21.53
N ASN A 2 21.95 -41.76 -20.48
CA ASN A 2 20.60 -42.24 -20.13
C ASN A 2 19.72 -41.04 -19.72
N LYS A 3 19.14 -40.33 -20.69
CA LYS A 3 18.16 -39.29 -20.42
C LYS A 3 16.90 -39.96 -19.87
N THR A 4 16.41 -39.50 -18.72
CA THR A 4 15.27 -40.11 -18.03
C THR A 4 13.93 -39.44 -18.33
N PHE A 5 13.93 -38.26 -18.99
CA PHE A 5 12.71 -37.49 -19.25
C PHE A 5 12.74 -36.76 -20.62
N PRO A 6 11.63 -36.75 -21.39
CA PRO A 6 11.54 -36.06 -22.68
C PRO A 6 11.40 -34.53 -22.58
N TYR A 7 11.08 -33.99 -21.40
CA TYR A 7 10.85 -32.55 -21.20
C TYR A 7 11.70 -32.02 -20.04
N PRO A 8 12.48 -30.94 -20.23
CA PRO A 8 13.36 -30.38 -19.20
C PRO A 8 12.61 -29.65 -18.07
N GLY A 9 11.37 -29.25 -18.29
CA GLY A 9 10.60 -28.47 -17.32
C GLY A 9 10.93 -26.98 -17.35
N LEU A 10 11.32 -26.40 -16.21
CA LEU A 10 11.62 -24.96 -16.09
C LEU A 10 13.08 -24.60 -16.41
N ARG A 11 13.99 -25.58 -16.47
CA ARG A 11 15.37 -25.33 -16.87
C ARG A 11 15.45 -25.09 -18.39
N PRO A 12 16.41 -24.28 -18.86
CA PRO A 12 16.71 -24.23 -20.29
C PRO A 12 17.16 -25.60 -20.79
N PHE A 13 17.01 -25.83 -22.10
CA PHE A 13 17.59 -27.01 -22.74
C PHE A 13 19.11 -26.92 -22.68
N GLU A 14 19.75 -28.07 -22.48
CA GLU A 14 21.20 -28.24 -22.45
C GLU A 14 21.73 -28.46 -23.87
N ARG A 15 23.04 -28.27 -24.04
CA ARG A 15 23.69 -28.24 -25.36
C ARG A 15 23.59 -29.59 -26.10
N ASP A 16 23.59 -30.70 -25.37
CA ASP A 16 23.49 -32.06 -25.90
C ASP A 16 22.04 -32.59 -26.02
N GLU A 17 21.04 -31.73 -25.79
CA GLU A 17 19.61 -32.06 -25.84
C GLU A 17 18.94 -31.80 -27.20
N THR A 18 19.72 -31.86 -28.28
CA THR A 18 19.23 -31.65 -29.66
C THR A 18 18.18 -32.69 -30.09
N ASP A 19 18.25 -33.89 -29.53
CA ASP A 19 17.32 -35.01 -29.78
C ASP A 19 15.91 -34.78 -29.21
N ILE A 20 15.73 -33.79 -28.34
CA ILE A 20 14.43 -33.42 -27.75
C ILE A 20 14.06 -31.95 -27.99
N PHE A 21 14.80 -31.24 -28.83
CA PHE A 21 14.62 -29.83 -29.12
C PHE A 21 14.02 -29.61 -30.52
N PHE A 22 12.68 -29.66 -30.60
CA PHE A 22 11.93 -29.58 -31.86
C PHE A 22 11.19 -28.25 -32.05
N GLY A 23 10.79 -27.98 -33.30
CA GLY A 23 10.00 -26.79 -33.70
C GLY A 23 10.82 -25.50 -33.78
N ARG A 24 12.14 -25.61 -33.78
CA ARG A 24 13.11 -24.50 -33.74
C ARG A 24 14.20 -24.62 -34.81
N GLU A 25 14.06 -25.54 -35.74
CA GLU A 25 14.99 -25.85 -36.81
C GLU A 25 15.19 -24.62 -37.71
N ASP A 26 14.11 -24.08 -38.29
CA ASP A 26 14.15 -22.86 -39.13
C ASP A 26 14.77 -21.66 -38.40
N HIS A 27 14.50 -21.54 -37.10
CA HIS A 27 15.03 -20.45 -36.28
C HIS A 27 16.53 -20.62 -35.99
N THR A 28 17.00 -21.87 -35.90
CA THR A 28 18.41 -22.20 -35.71
C THR A 28 19.19 -21.87 -36.97
N ASP A 29 18.67 -22.24 -38.14
CA ASP A 29 19.28 -21.93 -39.43
C ASP A 29 19.40 -20.41 -39.65
N GLN A 30 18.34 -19.65 -39.35
CA GLN A 30 18.37 -18.19 -39.42
C GLN A 30 19.40 -17.56 -38.49
N LEU A 31 19.57 -18.10 -37.28
CA LEU A 31 20.57 -17.63 -36.33
C LEU A 31 21.99 -17.92 -36.83
N LEU A 32 22.24 -19.11 -37.37
CA LEU A 32 23.54 -19.49 -37.94
C LEU A 32 23.89 -18.61 -39.15
N GLU A 33 22.92 -18.39 -40.05
CA GLU A 33 23.11 -17.49 -41.19
C GLU A 33 23.44 -16.07 -40.72
N LYS A 34 22.70 -15.56 -39.73
CA LYS A 34 22.89 -14.20 -39.23
C LYS A 34 24.19 -14.02 -38.47
N LEU A 35 24.65 -15.04 -37.73
CA LEU A 35 25.97 -15.09 -37.10
C LEU A 35 27.08 -15.17 -38.16
N GLY A 36 26.87 -15.90 -39.25
CA GLY A 36 27.80 -15.92 -40.38
C GLY A 36 27.96 -14.56 -41.06
N GLN A 37 26.85 -13.83 -41.21
CA GLN A 37 26.85 -12.47 -41.77
C GLN A 37 27.39 -11.42 -40.78
N ASN A 38 27.18 -11.64 -39.48
CA ASN A 38 27.53 -10.70 -38.42
C ASN A 38 28.24 -11.43 -37.28
N ARG A 39 29.49 -11.06 -37.00
CA ARG A 39 30.25 -11.62 -35.86
C ARG A 39 29.70 -11.22 -34.49
N PHE A 40 28.83 -10.20 -34.45
CA PHE A 40 28.08 -9.80 -33.28
C PHE A 40 26.60 -10.12 -33.50
N LEU A 41 25.99 -10.89 -32.60
CA LEU A 41 24.59 -11.30 -32.70
C LEU A 41 23.86 -10.96 -31.39
N ALA A 42 22.78 -10.18 -31.50
CA ALA A 42 21.92 -9.87 -30.38
C ALA A 42 20.62 -10.68 -30.48
N VAL A 43 20.47 -11.72 -29.67
CA VAL A 43 19.27 -12.55 -29.62
C VAL A 43 18.31 -11.99 -28.59
N VAL A 44 17.24 -11.36 -29.07
CA VAL A 44 16.37 -10.51 -28.27
C VAL A 44 14.93 -11.02 -28.32
N GLY A 45 14.21 -10.94 -27.21
CA GLY A 45 12.79 -11.33 -27.17
C GLY A 45 12.20 -11.33 -25.77
N PRO A 46 10.88 -11.50 -25.62
CA PRO A 46 10.22 -11.56 -24.31
C PRO A 46 10.82 -12.61 -23.37
N SER A 47 10.62 -12.47 -22.05
CA SER A 47 10.94 -13.53 -21.09
C SER A 47 10.26 -14.85 -21.49
N GLY A 48 10.85 -16.00 -21.17
CA GLY A 48 10.21 -17.30 -21.43
C GLY A 48 10.05 -17.72 -22.90
N CYS A 49 10.36 -16.89 -23.90
CA CYS A 49 10.21 -17.30 -25.31
C CYS A 49 11.25 -18.35 -25.79
N GLY A 50 12.18 -18.77 -24.91
CA GLY A 50 13.15 -19.83 -25.20
C GLY A 50 14.48 -19.36 -25.82
N LYS A 51 14.86 -18.08 -25.65
CA LYS A 51 16.10 -17.51 -26.23
C LYS A 51 17.34 -18.32 -25.87
N SER A 52 17.60 -18.53 -24.58
CA SER A 52 18.80 -19.23 -24.12
C SER A 52 18.81 -20.68 -24.62
N SER A 53 17.65 -21.36 -24.66
CA SER A 53 17.54 -22.71 -25.25
C SER A 53 17.81 -22.73 -26.76
N LEU A 54 17.29 -21.74 -27.49
CA LEU A 54 17.52 -21.61 -28.93
C LEU A 54 19.00 -21.35 -29.25
N VAL A 55 19.67 -20.52 -28.44
CA VAL A 55 21.11 -20.31 -28.61
C VAL A 55 21.90 -21.55 -28.21
N ARG A 56 21.68 -22.12 -27.02
CA ARG A 56 22.47 -23.26 -26.51
C ARG A 56 22.27 -24.54 -27.30
N THR A 57 21.01 -24.97 -27.46
CA THR A 57 20.67 -26.27 -28.03
C THR A 57 20.46 -26.19 -29.54
N GLY A 58 20.06 -25.02 -30.06
CA GLY A 58 20.00 -24.80 -31.51
C GLY A 58 21.35 -24.39 -32.06
N LEU A 59 21.74 -23.14 -31.83
CA LEU A 59 22.90 -22.53 -32.48
C LEU A 59 24.23 -23.16 -32.06
N LEU A 60 24.55 -23.27 -30.76
CA LEU A 60 25.87 -23.78 -30.32
C LEU A 60 26.07 -25.25 -30.73
N ALA A 61 25.02 -26.07 -30.58
CA ALA A 61 25.06 -27.46 -31.03
C ALA A 61 25.23 -27.55 -32.56
N GLY A 62 24.59 -26.64 -33.31
CA GLY A 62 24.78 -26.52 -34.75
C GLY A 62 26.21 -26.12 -35.15
N LEU A 63 26.86 -25.24 -34.39
CA LEU A 63 28.26 -24.87 -34.61
C LEU A 63 29.22 -26.05 -34.36
N GLU A 64 29.01 -26.83 -33.30
CA GLU A 64 29.76 -28.08 -33.06
C GLU A 64 29.49 -29.14 -34.13
N GLY A 65 28.26 -29.18 -34.64
CA GLY A 65 27.88 -30.02 -35.78
C GLY A 65 28.48 -29.59 -37.11
N GLY A 66 29.21 -28.47 -37.16
CA GLY A 66 29.90 -27.97 -38.35
C GLY A 66 29.00 -27.23 -39.35
N LEU A 67 27.83 -26.73 -38.92
CA LEU A 67 26.86 -26.09 -39.84
C LEU A 67 27.33 -24.72 -40.37
N LEU A 68 28.31 -24.05 -39.73
CA LEU A 68 28.88 -22.77 -40.18
C LEU A 68 30.26 -22.92 -40.84
N THR A 69 30.31 -23.67 -41.94
CA THR A 69 31.56 -23.99 -42.66
C THR A 69 32.33 -22.78 -43.18
N SER A 70 31.68 -21.62 -43.37
CA SER A 70 32.32 -20.39 -43.85
C SER A 70 33.15 -19.67 -42.80
N ALA A 71 32.93 -19.93 -41.51
CA ALA A 71 33.59 -19.25 -40.41
C ALA A 71 34.81 -20.03 -39.89
N GLY A 72 34.76 -21.35 -39.84
CA GLY A 72 35.80 -22.23 -39.31
C GLY A 72 35.23 -23.60 -38.93
N ILE A 73 36.10 -24.55 -38.60
CA ILE A 73 35.70 -25.94 -38.25
C ILE A 73 35.74 -26.15 -36.73
N TYR A 74 36.60 -25.42 -36.00
CA TYR A 74 36.83 -25.60 -34.57
C TYR A 74 36.32 -24.40 -33.78
N TRP A 75 35.45 -24.66 -32.79
CA TRP A 75 34.83 -23.64 -31.96
C TRP A 75 35.17 -23.84 -30.49
N HIS A 76 35.65 -22.77 -29.87
CA HIS A 76 35.83 -22.61 -28.44
C HIS A 76 34.74 -21.71 -27.90
N ILE A 77 34.00 -22.14 -26.87
CA ILE A 77 32.75 -21.47 -26.46
C ILE A 77 32.83 -21.07 -24.98
N ALA A 78 33.01 -19.77 -24.75
CA ALA A 78 32.95 -19.20 -23.42
C ALA A 78 31.51 -18.74 -23.14
N GLU A 79 30.79 -19.51 -22.34
CA GLU A 79 29.45 -19.15 -21.89
C GLU A 79 29.47 -18.51 -20.50
N MET A 80 28.86 -17.34 -20.35
CA MET A 80 28.78 -16.63 -19.08
C MET A 80 27.46 -15.91 -18.86
N ARG A 81 27.18 -15.60 -17.59
CA ARG A 81 26.24 -14.54 -17.19
C ARG A 81 27.02 -13.39 -16.56
N PRO A 82 26.74 -12.13 -16.89
CA PRO A 82 27.55 -11.02 -16.43
C PRO A 82 27.51 -10.78 -14.92
N GLY A 83 26.34 -10.83 -14.28
CA GLY A 83 26.23 -10.52 -12.85
C GLY A 83 26.82 -9.16 -12.48
N ASN A 84 27.27 -9.03 -11.23
CA ASN A 84 27.94 -7.83 -10.70
C ASN A 84 29.48 -7.83 -10.92
N HIS A 85 30.05 -8.93 -11.40
CA HIS A 85 31.48 -9.07 -11.62
C HIS A 85 31.78 -9.63 -13.02
N PRO A 86 31.45 -8.88 -14.09
CA PRO A 86 31.43 -9.43 -15.45
C PRO A 86 32.81 -9.90 -15.94
N PHE A 87 33.90 -9.26 -15.50
CA PHE A 87 35.26 -9.72 -15.82
C PHE A 87 35.65 -11.01 -15.11
N ALA A 88 35.17 -11.23 -13.88
CA ALA A 88 35.43 -12.47 -13.16
C ALA A 88 34.71 -13.63 -13.84
N HIS A 89 33.42 -13.45 -14.16
CA HIS A 89 32.63 -14.46 -14.86
C HIS A 89 33.12 -14.74 -16.28
N LEU A 90 33.62 -13.73 -17.01
CA LEU A 90 34.28 -13.96 -18.30
C LEU A 90 35.56 -14.79 -18.14
N ALA A 91 36.38 -14.48 -17.14
CA ALA A 91 37.59 -15.26 -16.87
C ALA A 91 37.25 -16.71 -16.49
N GLU A 92 36.23 -16.93 -15.65
CA GLU A 92 35.74 -18.26 -15.32
C GLU A 92 35.27 -19.02 -16.56
N ALA A 93 34.48 -18.38 -17.43
CA ALA A 93 33.98 -18.99 -18.66
C ALA A 93 35.10 -19.38 -19.64
N LEU A 94 36.11 -18.52 -19.79
CA LEU A 94 37.28 -18.79 -20.64
C LEU A 94 38.16 -19.93 -20.10
N LEU A 95 38.11 -20.21 -18.79
CA LEU A 95 38.83 -21.29 -18.11
C LEU A 95 38.00 -22.56 -17.90
N ALA A 96 36.67 -22.47 -18.01
CA ALA A 96 35.73 -23.57 -17.80
C ALA A 96 35.57 -24.43 -19.05
N ASP A 97 35.62 -23.80 -20.23
CA ASP A 97 35.77 -24.50 -21.51
C ASP A 97 37.26 -24.55 -21.87
N SER A 98 37.66 -25.57 -22.62
CA SER A 98 38.99 -25.71 -23.26
C SER A 98 39.32 -24.57 -24.26
N ALA A 99 38.60 -23.46 -24.19
CA ALA A 99 38.68 -22.26 -25.01
C ALA A 99 40.00 -21.51 -24.88
N LEU A 100 40.49 -21.35 -23.65
CA LEU A 100 41.83 -20.92 -23.30
C LEU A 100 42.42 -21.80 -22.18
N GLY A 101 41.59 -22.65 -21.56
CA GLY A 101 41.84 -23.30 -20.27
C GLY A 101 43.14 -24.09 -20.20
N ASP A 102 43.35 -25.09 -21.04
CA ASP A 102 44.51 -25.98 -20.87
C ASP A 102 45.84 -25.26 -21.14
N GLU A 103 45.94 -24.43 -22.17
CA GLU A 103 47.16 -23.68 -22.48
C GLU A 103 47.46 -22.58 -21.46
N TYR A 104 46.45 -21.85 -21.00
CA TYR A 104 46.63 -20.76 -20.04
C TYR A 104 46.84 -21.28 -18.61
N ILE A 105 46.09 -22.30 -18.16
CA ILE A 105 46.22 -22.89 -16.82
C ILE A 105 47.59 -23.55 -16.63
N ASN A 106 48.18 -24.13 -17.68
CA ASN A 106 49.51 -24.75 -17.61
C ASN A 106 50.63 -23.78 -17.19
N HIS A 107 50.41 -22.46 -17.27
CA HIS A 107 51.34 -21.45 -16.78
C HIS A 107 51.24 -21.19 -15.26
N PHE A 108 50.25 -21.77 -14.58
CA PHE A 108 49.95 -21.55 -13.17
C PHE A 108 49.90 -22.86 -12.39
N THR A 109 50.29 -22.80 -11.11
CA THR A 109 50.29 -23.99 -10.23
C THR A 109 48.89 -24.28 -9.69
N HIS A 110 48.06 -23.25 -9.53
CA HIS A 110 46.71 -23.36 -8.97
C HIS A 110 45.67 -22.59 -9.82
N LYS A 111 44.51 -23.19 -10.06
CA LYS A 111 43.40 -22.59 -10.83
C LYS A 111 42.93 -21.21 -10.31
N PRO A 112 42.87 -20.94 -8.98
CA PRO A 112 42.52 -19.61 -8.48
C PRO A 112 43.51 -18.51 -8.85
N GLU A 113 44.82 -18.82 -8.94
CA GLU A 113 45.85 -17.87 -9.37
C GLU A 113 45.68 -17.53 -10.86
N ALA A 114 45.42 -18.55 -11.69
CA ALA A 114 45.11 -18.36 -13.10
C ALA A 114 43.88 -17.47 -13.30
N LEU A 115 42.81 -17.71 -12.53
CA LEU A 115 41.59 -16.91 -12.58
C LEU A 115 41.83 -15.44 -12.23
N ALA A 116 42.52 -15.18 -11.11
CA ALA A 116 42.83 -13.81 -10.68
C ALA A 116 43.73 -13.07 -11.70
N SER A 117 44.72 -13.76 -12.27
CA SER A 117 45.60 -13.21 -13.30
C SER A 117 44.86 -12.90 -14.60
N LEU A 118 43.97 -13.80 -15.04
CA LEU A 118 43.18 -13.61 -16.25
C LEU A 118 42.19 -12.45 -16.09
N GLN A 119 41.49 -12.40 -14.96
CA GLN A 119 40.60 -11.27 -14.62
C GLN A 119 41.34 -9.94 -14.64
N ALA A 120 42.53 -9.86 -14.03
CA ALA A 120 43.35 -8.65 -14.04
C ALA A 120 43.80 -8.25 -15.45
N THR A 121 44.08 -9.23 -16.32
CA THR A 121 44.49 -8.99 -17.70
C THR A 121 43.33 -8.48 -18.56
N LEU A 122 42.15 -9.10 -18.46
CA LEU A 122 40.94 -8.66 -19.16
C LEU A 122 40.53 -7.23 -18.78
N ARG A 123 40.80 -6.80 -17.54
CA ARG A 123 40.53 -5.43 -17.07
C ARG A 123 41.51 -4.36 -17.60
N ARG A 124 42.63 -4.73 -18.23
CA ARG A 124 43.65 -3.75 -18.69
C ARG A 124 43.15 -2.81 -19.79
N GLY A 125 42.25 -3.28 -20.63
CA GLY A 125 41.70 -2.46 -21.71
C GLY A 125 40.76 -3.24 -22.64
N PRO A 126 40.11 -2.54 -23.58
CA PRO A 126 39.13 -3.15 -24.47
C PRO A 126 39.74 -4.18 -25.43
N LEU A 127 41.04 -4.08 -25.73
CA LEU A 127 41.74 -5.02 -26.62
C LEU A 127 42.31 -6.25 -25.91
N SER A 128 42.21 -6.35 -24.58
CA SER A 128 42.87 -7.40 -23.81
C SER A 128 42.53 -8.81 -24.28
N LEU A 129 41.28 -9.09 -24.65
CA LEU A 129 40.90 -10.42 -25.13
C LEU A 129 41.48 -10.71 -26.53
N CYS A 130 41.56 -9.71 -27.40
CA CYS A 130 42.21 -9.86 -28.71
C CYS A 130 43.72 -10.13 -28.56
N GLU A 131 44.37 -9.45 -27.63
CA GLU A 131 45.79 -9.65 -27.31
C GLU A 131 46.02 -11.07 -26.76
N LEU A 132 45.20 -11.51 -25.79
CA LEU A 132 45.25 -12.88 -25.25
C LEU A 132 45.05 -13.94 -26.34
N TRP A 133 44.08 -13.72 -27.25
CA TRP A 133 43.84 -14.64 -28.36
C TRP A 133 45.03 -14.72 -29.33
N GLN A 134 45.70 -13.61 -29.58
CA GLN A 134 46.90 -13.56 -30.44
C GLN A 134 48.10 -14.24 -29.76
N GLU A 135 48.26 -14.09 -28.45
CA GLU A 135 49.34 -14.70 -27.67
C GLU A 135 49.20 -16.23 -27.57
N ALA A 136 47.98 -16.74 -27.52
CA ALA A 136 47.70 -18.18 -27.40
C ALA A 136 48.06 -19.01 -28.66
N GLN A 137 48.32 -18.39 -29.82
CA GLN A 137 48.76 -19.08 -31.05
C GLN A 137 47.86 -20.23 -31.54
N PHE A 138 46.53 -20.11 -31.38
CA PHE A 138 45.58 -21.09 -31.93
C PHE A 138 45.69 -21.24 -33.47
N ASP A 139 45.32 -22.42 -33.97
CA ASP A 139 45.23 -22.70 -35.40
C ASP A 139 44.32 -21.71 -36.15
N THR A 140 44.63 -21.45 -37.43
CA THR A 140 43.92 -20.45 -38.25
C THR A 140 42.45 -20.76 -38.49
N ASP A 141 42.02 -22.00 -38.24
CA ASP A 141 40.63 -22.47 -38.41
C ASP A 141 39.83 -22.50 -37.10
N THR A 142 40.44 -22.07 -35.99
CA THR A 142 39.83 -22.02 -34.66
C THR A 142 39.16 -20.67 -34.42
N ARG A 143 37.95 -20.70 -33.85
CA ARG A 143 37.14 -19.53 -33.52
C ARG A 143 36.75 -19.52 -32.05
N LEU A 144 36.74 -18.33 -31.46
CA LEU A 144 36.19 -18.09 -30.14
C LEU A 144 34.77 -17.55 -30.27
N LEU A 145 33.85 -18.09 -29.50
CA LEU A 145 32.51 -17.56 -29.35
C LEU A 145 32.27 -17.20 -27.89
N LEU A 146 32.00 -15.92 -27.64
CA LEU A 146 31.57 -15.43 -26.34
C LEU A 146 30.04 -15.39 -26.31
N LEU A 147 29.42 -16.20 -25.45
CA LEU A 147 28.00 -16.13 -25.17
C LEU A 147 27.77 -15.42 -23.84
N VAL A 148 27.24 -14.20 -23.89
CA VAL A 148 26.79 -13.44 -22.72
C VAL A 148 25.27 -13.58 -22.60
N ASP A 149 24.85 -14.57 -21.81
CA ASP A 149 23.43 -14.83 -21.54
C ASP A 149 22.91 -13.85 -20.47
N GLN A 150 21.67 -13.37 -20.61
CA GLN A 150 21.07 -12.38 -19.70
C GLN A 150 21.88 -11.09 -19.60
N PHE A 151 22.26 -10.54 -20.76
CA PHE A 151 23.03 -9.31 -20.86
C PHE A 151 22.38 -8.12 -20.14
N GLU A 152 21.06 -8.14 -19.97
CA GLU A 152 20.33 -7.10 -19.23
C GLU A 152 20.75 -6.94 -17.76
N GLU A 153 21.39 -7.93 -17.15
CA GLU A 153 21.92 -7.81 -15.78
C GLU A 153 22.92 -6.65 -15.66
N LEU A 154 23.68 -6.36 -16.72
CA LEU A 154 24.62 -5.22 -16.74
C LEU A 154 23.91 -3.88 -16.55
N PHE A 155 22.71 -3.70 -17.14
CA PHE A 155 21.96 -2.44 -17.01
C PHE A 155 21.48 -2.22 -15.58
N ARG A 156 21.15 -3.29 -14.86
CA ARG A 156 20.72 -3.24 -13.46
C ARG A 156 21.84 -2.73 -12.56
N TYR A 157 23.05 -3.27 -12.69
CA TYR A 157 24.21 -2.83 -11.90
C TYR A 157 24.74 -1.47 -12.33
N TYR A 158 24.65 -1.15 -13.62
CA TYR A 158 24.96 0.19 -14.15
C TYR A 158 24.12 1.28 -13.48
N GLN A 159 22.83 1.02 -13.25
CA GLN A 159 21.93 1.96 -12.55
C GLN A 159 22.20 2.05 -11.03
N GLN A 160 22.86 1.04 -10.44
CA GLN A 160 23.18 0.97 -9.01
C GLN A 160 24.55 1.57 -8.65
N GLY A 161 25.33 2.04 -9.63
CA GLY A 161 26.58 2.79 -9.40
C GLY A 161 27.86 2.15 -9.94
N GLU A 162 27.81 0.95 -10.51
CA GLU A 162 28.98 0.26 -11.11
C GLU A 162 29.19 0.64 -12.59
N VAL A 163 29.19 1.95 -12.86
CA VAL A 163 29.17 2.53 -14.21
C VAL A 163 30.46 2.20 -14.99
N GLU A 164 31.62 2.36 -14.36
CA GLU A 164 32.92 2.22 -15.02
C GLU A 164 33.23 0.77 -15.42
N GLU A 165 32.99 -0.19 -14.51
CA GLU A 165 33.26 -1.62 -14.76
C GLU A 165 32.37 -2.15 -15.89
N THR A 166 31.08 -1.81 -15.85
CA THR A 166 30.11 -2.22 -16.87
C THR A 166 30.47 -1.62 -18.24
N ALA A 167 30.79 -0.33 -18.30
CA ALA A 167 31.18 0.32 -19.55
C ALA A 167 32.47 -0.25 -20.13
N ALA A 168 33.47 -0.54 -19.30
CA ALA A 168 34.71 -1.17 -19.72
C ALA A 168 34.48 -2.59 -20.29
N PHE A 169 33.59 -3.36 -19.66
CA PHE A 169 33.24 -4.70 -20.13
C PHE A 169 32.54 -4.66 -21.50
N VAL A 170 31.57 -3.76 -21.70
CA VAL A 170 30.91 -3.58 -23.00
C VAL A 170 31.92 -3.15 -24.07
N ALA A 171 32.83 -2.24 -23.74
CA ALA A 171 33.91 -1.83 -24.65
C ALA A 171 34.82 -3.00 -25.04
N LEU A 172 35.13 -3.90 -24.11
CA LEU A 172 35.87 -5.13 -24.41
C LEU A 172 35.12 -6.02 -25.40
N LEU A 173 33.83 -6.27 -25.20
CA LEU A 173 33.03 -7.09 -26.13
C LEU A 173 33.01 -6.48 -27.53
N LEU A 174 32.83 -5.15 -27.62
CA LEU A 174 32.76 -4.42 -28.89
C LEU A 174 34.10 -4.41 -29.64
N ALA A 175 35.21 -4.34 -28.91
CA ALA A 175 36.54 -4.45 -29.50
C ALA A 175 36.87 -5.90 -29.89
N SER A 176 36.38 -6.88 -29.12
CA SER A 176 36.63 -8.31 -29.35
C SER A 176 36.07 -8.79 -30.68
N TYR A 177 34.81 -8.48 -31.02
CA TYR A 177 34.21 -8.95 -32.28
C TYR A 177 34.78 -8.28 -33.55
N GLN A 178 35.63 -7.26 -33.41
CA GLN A 178 36.38 -6.72 -34.55
C GLN A 178 37.46 -7.69 -35.05
N ASN A 179 37.95 -8.59 -34.18
CA ASN A 179 38.85 -9.67 -34.54
C ASN A 179 38.10 -10.70 -35.42
N PRO A 180 38.64 -11.13 -36.58
CA PRO A 180 37.97 -12.11 -37.47
C PRO A 180 37.72 -13.47 -36.80
N ASN A 181 38.46 -13.79 -35.75
CA ASN A 181 38.37 -15.09 -35.08
C ASN A 181 37.46 -15.10 -33.85
N ILE A 182 36.93 -13.94 -33.44
CA ILE A 182 36.11 -13.81 -32.23
C ILE A 182 34.69 -13.39 -32.61
N TYR A 183 33.73 -14.17 -32.14
CA TYR A 183 32.30 -13.96 -32.27
C TYR A 183 31.71 -13.64 -30.91
N VAL A 184 30.70 -12.77 -30.88
CA VAL A 184 30.02 -12.35 -29.66
C VAL A 184 28.52 -12.51 -29.84
N ILE A 185 27.90 -13.24 -28.93
CA ILE A 185 26.46 -13.38 -28.83
C ILE A 185 26.03 -12.81 -27.51
N ILE A 186 25.04 -11.94 -27.55
CA ILE A 186 24.33 -11.50 -26.35
C ILE A 186 22.89 -11.98 -26.41
N THR A 187 22.36 -12.49 -25.30
CA THR A 187 20.92 -12.71 -25.16
C THR A 187 20.37 -11.65 -24.22
N MET A 188 19.24 -11.04 -24.57
CA MET A 188 18.55 -10.16 -23.64
C MET A 188 17.05 -10.10 -23.84
N ARG A 189 16.34 -9.58 -22.84
CA ARG A 189 14.92 -9.26 -23.00
C ARG A 189 14.71 -8.03 -23.89
N SER A 190 13.63 -8.05 -24.67
CA SER A 190 13.31 -6.99 -25.65
C SER A 190 13.02 -5.62 -25.05
N ASP A 191 12.68 -5.54 -23.76
CA ASP A 191 12.45 -4.27 -23.08
C ASP A 191 13.74 -3.50 -22.76
N PHE A 192 14.90 -4.14 -22.82
CA PHE A 192 16.20 -3.50 -22.55
C PHE A 192 16.94 -3.02 -23.82
N ILE A 193 16.31 -3.08 -24.99
CA ILE A 193 16.91 -2.54 -26.23
C ILE A 193 17.20 -1.04 -26.07
N GLY A 194 16.34 -0.30 -25.36
CA GLY A 194 16.54 1.13 -25.11
C GLY A 194 17.77 1.43 -24.24
N ASP A 195 18.05 0.58 -23.25
CA ASP A 195 19.19 0.74 -22.34
C ASP A 195 20.55 0.57 -23.04
N CYS A 196 20.57 -0.09 -24.20
CA CYS A 196 21.77 -0.20 -25.03
C CYS A 196 22.33 1.17 -25.46
N ALA A 197 21.49 2.21 -25.53
CA ALA A 197 21.90 3.58 -25.87
C ALA A 197 22.82 4.22 -24.83
N ALA A 198 22.94 3.64 -23.63
CA ALA A 198 23.88 4.09 -22.61
C ALA A 198 25.34 3.81 -22.97
N PHE A 199 25.61 2.93 -23.94
CA PHE A 199 26.96 2.49 -24.30
C PHE A 199 27.33 2.88 -25.73
N TYR A 200 28.49 3.48 -25.91
CA TYR A 200 28.99 3.87 -27.23
C TYR A 200 29.25 2.64 -28.11
N GLY A 201 28.71 2.61 -29.33
CA GLY A 201 28.93 1.54 -30.31
C GLY A 201 28.06 0.28 -30.13
N LEU A 202 27.41 0.14 -28.97
CA LEU A 202 26.52 -1.00 -28.70
C LEU A 202 25.23 -0.96 -29.54
N PRO A 203 24.53 0.18 -29.69
CA PRO A 203 23.34 0.25 -30.54
C PRO A 203 23.61 -0.15 -31.99
N GLU A 204 24.74 0.27 -32.56
CA GLU A 204 25.14 -0.07 -33.92
C GLU A 204 25.40 -1.58 -34.07
N ALA A 205 26.15 -2.17 -33.13
CA ALA A 205 26.43 -3.61 -33.12
C ALA A 205 25.14 -4.44 -32.96
N VAL A 206 24.27 -4.04 -32.02
CA VAL A 206 22.97 -4.67 -31.80
C VAL A 206 22.10 -4.58 -33.06
N ASN A 207 21.99 -3.40 -33.70
CA ASN A 207 21.16 -3.22 -34.89
C ASN A 207 21.65 -4.05 -36.08
N ALA A 208 22.98 -4.16 -36.28
CA ALA A 208 23.55 -5.00 -37.33
C ALA A 208 23.22 -6.49 -37.10
N GLY A 209 23.38 -6.95 -35.86
CA GLY A 209 23.21 -8.35 -35.45
C GLY A 209 21.86 -8.71 -34.84
N LEU A 210 20.81 -7.89 -34.98
CA LEU A 210 19.57 -8.09 -34.20
C LEU A 210 18.78 -9.30 -34.71
N TYR A 211 18.58 -10.31 -33.86
CA TYR A 211 17.62 -11.38 -34.08
C TYR A 211 16.50 -11.31 -33.04
N LEU A 212 15.33 -10.84 -33.46
CA LEU A 212 14.14 -10.85 -32.62
C LEU A 212 13.54 -12.26 -32.62
N THR A 213 13.66 -12.98 -31.51
CA THR A 213 13.20 -14.36 -31.37
C THR A 213 11.70 -14.46 -31.67
N PRO A 214 11.31 -15.11 -32.78
CA PRO A 214 9.91 -15.26 -33.13
C PRO A 214 9.22 -16.26 -32.21
N ARG A 215 7.89 -16.13 -32.14
CA ARG A 215 7.02 -17.10 -31.49
C ARG A 215 6.96 -18.38 -32.32
N LEU A 216 6.78 -19.50 -31.65
CA LEU A 216 6.48 -20.75 -32.34
C LEU A 216 5.13 -20.65 -33.04
N THR A 217 5.07 -21.12 -34.29
CA THR A 217 3.79 -21.37 -34.94
C THR A 217 3.04 -22.49 -34.24
N ARG A 218 1.75 -22.67 -34.56
CA ARG A 218 0.95 -23.76 -33.96
C ARG A 218 1.53 -25.13 -34.33
N GLU A 219 2.05 -25.26 -35.55
CA GLU A 219 2.72 -26.46 -36.07
C GLU A 219 4.03 -26.72 -35.33
N GLN A 220 4.91 -25.72 -35.23
CA GLN A 220 6.19 -25.85 -34.52
C GLN A 220 5.98 -26.13 -33.02
N LEU A 221 4.98 -25.50 -32.39
CA LEU A 221 4.63 -25.78 -31.00
C LEU A 221 4.07 -27.21 -30.86
N SER A 222 3.30 -27.69 -31.83
CA SER A 222 2.82 -29.07 -31.85
C SER A 222 3.97 -30.07 -31.91
N GLU A 223 4.98 -29.81 -32.75
CA GLU A 223 6.20 -30.62 -32.84
C GLU A 223 6.98 -30.60 -31.51
N ALA A 224 7.19 -29.42 -30.93
CA ALA A 224 7.85 -29.24 -29.63
C ALA A 224 7.14 -29.93 -28.46
N ILE A 225 5.84 -30.22 -28.61
CA ILE A 225 5.03 -30.96 -27.63
C ILE A 225 5.04 -32.46 -27.92
N ALA A 226 4.86 -32.89 -29.17
CA ALA A 226 4.62 -34.30 -29.48
C ALA A 226 5.90 -35.11 -29.70
N LEU A 227 6.87 -34.55 -30.43
CA LEU A 227 8.07 -35.28 -30.87
C LEU A 227 9.00 -35.70 -29.73
N PRO A 228 9.24 -34.89 -28.67
CA PRO A 228 10.04 -35.37 -27.54
C PRO A 228 9.48 -36.63 -26.89
N ALA A 229 8.14 -36.74 -26.72
CA ALA A 229 7.52 -37.97 -26.23
C ALA A 229 7.78 -39.15 -27.17
N THR A 230 7.70 -38.94 -28.48
CA THR A 230 7.94 -40.00 -29.48
C THR A 230 9.37 -40.53 -29.44
N VAL A 231 10.37 -39.66 -29.26
CA VAL A 231 11.78 -40.06 -29.08
C VAL A 231 11.95 -40.98 -27.87
N PHE A 232 11.14 -40.79 -26.83
CA PHE A 232 11.14 -41.59 -25.61
C PHE A 232 10.16 -42.78 -25.66
N GLY A 233 9.63 -43.14 -26.84
CA GLY A 233 8.70 -44.26 -27.02
C GLY A 233 7.28 -44.00 -26.52
N GLY A 234 6.94 -42.75 -26.21
CA GLY A 234 5.61 -42.31 -25.79
C GLY A 234 4.83 -41.59 -26.89
N THR A 235 3.59 -41.22 -26.58
CA THR A 235 2.71 -40.47 -27.49
C THR A 235 1.92 -39.40 -26.72
N VAL A 236 1.41 -38.40 -27.45
CA VAL A 236 0.53 -37.37 -26.90
C VAL A 236 -0.84 -37.50 -27.55
N GLU A 237 -1.87 -37.69 -26.75
CA GLU A 237 -3.25 -37.78 -27.23
C GLU A 237 -3.66 -36.50 -28.01
N GLU A 238 -4.32 -36.66 -29.15
CA GLU A 238 -4.72 -35.52 -30.01
C GLU A 238 -5.62 -34.51 -29.27
N GLY A 239 -6.52 -34.99 -28.41
CA GLY A 239 -7.36 -34.14 -27.57
C GLY A 239 -6.57 -33.30 -26.58
N LEU A 240 -5.53 -33.89 -25.96
CA LEU A 240 -4.61 -33.19 -25.08
C LEU A 240 -3.77 -32.16 -25.85
N LEU A 241 -3.19 -32.55 -26.99
CA LEU A 241 -2.38 -31.68 -27.83
C LEU A 241 -3.16 -30.42 -28.23
N ASN A 242 -4.38 -30.59 -28.73
CA ASN A 242 -5.26 -29.47 -29.07
C ASN A 242 -5.58 -28.59 -27.85
N ARG A 243 -5.78 -29.21 -26.67
CA ARG A 243 -6.02 -28.47 -25.43
C ARG A 243 -4.80 -27.64 -25.01
N LEU A 244 -3.60 -28.21 -25.05
CA LEU A 244 -2.34 -27.52 -24.73
C LEU A 244 -2.09 -26.35 -25.68
N LEU A 245 -2.28 -26.55 -26.99
CA LEU A 245 -2.13 -25.51 -28.00
C LEU A 245 -3.12 -24.35 -27.77
N ASN A 246 -4.35 -24.66 -27.35
CA ASN A 246 -5.35 -23.64 -27.05
C ASN A 246 -5.07 -22.90 -25.73
N ASP A 247 -4.62 -23.61 -24.69
CA ASP A 247 -4.30 -23.02 -23.38
C ASP A 247 -3.01 -22.18 -23.41
N ALA A 248 -2.04 -22.56 -24.25
CA ALA A 248 -0.84 -21.76 -24.53
C ALA A 248 -1.19 -20.39 -25.15
N GLY A 249 -2.25 -20.34 -25.96
CA GLY A 249 -2.71 -19.14 -26.62
C GLY A 249 -1.62 -18.43 -27.43
N ASN A 250 -1.64 -17.10 -27.38
CA ASN A 250 -0.68 -16.23 -28.08
C ASN A 250 0.32 -15.57 -27.12
N ASP A 251 0.64 -16.18 -25.98
CA ASP A 251 1.53 -15.56 -24.99
C ASP A 251 2.93 -16.25 -25.01
N PRO A 252 4.03 -15.53 -25.32
CA PRO A 252 5.36 -16.10 -25.40
C PRO A 252 5.92 -16.55 -24.04
N ASP A 253 5.38 -16.07 -22.93
CA ASP A 253 5.77 -16.47 -21.56
C ASP A 253 5.33 -17.89 -21.18
N GLN A 254 4.61 -18.56 -22.07
CA GLN A 254 3.91 -19.82 -21.78
C GLN A 254 4.76 -21.06 -22.04
N LEU A 255 5.83 -20.98 -22.84
CA LEU A 255 6.68 -22.15 -23.15
C LEU A 255 7.26 -22.84 -21.91
N PRO A 256 7.81 -22.13 -20.91
CA PRO A 256 8.34 -22.77 -19.69
C PRO A 256 7.24 -23.45 -18.88
N ILE A 257 6.02 -22.91 -18.90
CA ILE A 257 4.86 -23.46 -18.20
C ILE A 257 4.38 -24.73 -18.90
N ILE A 258 4.34 -24.74 -20.23
CA ILE A 258 4.04 -25.93 -21.05
C ILE A 258 5.07 -27.02 -20.78
N GLN A 259 6.37 -26.70 -20.85
CA GLN A 259 7.45 -27.64 -20.59
C GLN A 259 7.36 -28.23 -19.18
N HIS A 260 7.06 -27.39 -18.18
CA HIS A 260 6.82 -27.87 -16.81
C HIS A 260 5.60 -28.80 -16.72
N ALA A 261 4.50 -28.45 -17.37
CA ALA A 261 3.28 -29.26 -17.40
C ALA A 261 3.54 -30.61 -18.08
N LEU A 262 4.24 -30.65 -19.21
CA LEU A 262 4.59 -31.87 -19.94
C LEU A 262 5.51 -32.78 -19.13
N MET A 263 6.58 -32.23 -18.53
CA MET A 263 7.45 -32.97 -17.61
C MET A 263 6.63 -33.59 -16.46
N ARG A 264 5.69 -32.83 -15.91
CA ARG A 264 4.80 -33.27 -14.83
C ARG A 264 3.85 -34.38 -15.26
N MET A 265 3.21 -34.24 -16.42
CA MET A 265 2.32 -35.27 -16.96
C MET A 265 3.11 -36.55 -17.24
N TRP A 266 4.31 -36.44 -17.80
CA TRP A 266 5.18 -37.59 -18.06
C TRP A 266 5.55 -38.34 -16.78
N GLN A 267 5.86 -37.63 -15.68
CA GLN A 267 6.11 -38.26 -14.38
C GLN A 267 4.90 -39.02 -13.82
N HIS A 268 3.68 -38.57 -14.10
CA HIS A 268 2.46 -39.28 -13.69
C HIS A 268 2.19 -40.47 -14.62
N ALA A 269 2.40 -40.31 -15.93
CA ALA A 269 2.20 -41.33 -16.94
C ALA A 269 3.18 -42.51 -16.81
N ALA A 270 4.44 -42.23 -16.47
CA ALA A 270 5.48 -43.25 -16.29
C ALA A 270 5.15 -44.30 -15.19
N GLY A 271 4.16 -44.04 -14.33
CA GLY A 271 3.66 -44.99 -13.34
C GLY A 271 2.43 -45.80 -13.75
N ALA A 272 1.78 -45.51 -14.89
CA ALA A 272 0.41 -45.96 -15.16
C ALA A 272 0.23 -46.80 -16.44
N GLU A 273 0.91 -46.52 -17.55
CA GLU A 273 0.90 -47.31 -18.80
C GLU A 273 1.85 -46.62 -19.80
N GLU A 274 2.50 -47.38 -20.68
CA GLU A 274 3.59 -46.97 -21.59
C GLU A 274 3.42 -45.57 -22.23
N GLY A 275 4.06 -44.54 -21.66
CA GLY A 275 4.42 -43.29 -22.34
C GLY A 275 3.29 -42.42 -22.95
N VAL A 276 2.01 -42.70 -22.72
CA VAL A 276 0.90 -41.92 -23.31
C VAL A 276 0.50 -40.75 -22.40
N LEU A 277 0.66 -39.52 -22.91
CA LEU A 277 0.15 -38.31 -22.27
C LEU A 277 -1.32 -38.08 -22.65
N THR A 278 -2.20 -38.02 -21.64
CA THR A 278 -3.66 -37.93 -21.82
C THR A 278 -4.23 -36.67 -21.19
N LEU A 279 -5.46 -36.32 -21.56
CA LEU A 279 -6.18 -35.21 -20.93
C LEU A 279 -6.36 -35.42 -19.42
N ALA A 280 -6.48 -36.67 -18.95
CA ALA A 280 -6.58 -36.98 -17.53
C ALA A 280 -5.31 -36.59 -16.76
N HIS A 281 -4.11 -36.87 -17.30
CA HIS A 281 -2.85 -36.45 -16.70
C HIS A 281 -2.76 -34.92 -16.58
N TYR A 282 -3.25 -34.21 -17.60
CA TYR A 282 -3.28 -32.75 -17.60
C TYR A 282 -4.19 -32.16 -16.53
N GLU A 283 -5.39 -32.71 -16.34
CA GLU A 283 -6.30 -32.28 -15.28
C GLU A 283 -5.75 -32.63 -13.89
N GLN A 284 -5.11 -33.79 -13.72
CA GLN A 284 -4.49 -34.21 -12.44
C GLN A 284 -3.42 -33.24 -11.94
N ILE A 285 -2.62 -32.65 -12.85
CA ILE A 285 -1.62 -31.66 -12.45
C ILE A 285 -2.25 -30.29 -12.15
N GLY A 286 -3.54 -30.09 -12.45
CA GLY A 286 -4.28 -28.85 -12.25
C GLY A 286 -4.41 -28.00 -13.52
N ALA A 287 -4.25 -28.62 -14.69
CA ALA A 287 -4.19 -27.98 -16.00
C ALA A 287 -3.15 -26.85 -16.06
N PHE A 288 -3.16 -26.08 -17.15
CA PHE A 288 -2.23 -25.00 -17.39
C PHE A 288 -2.03 -24.03 -16.21
N LYS A 289 -3.16 -23.61 -15.63
CA LYS A 289 -3.23 -22.48 -14.69
C LYS A 289 -2.65 -22.80 -13.32
N LYS A 290 -2.68 -24.06 -12.90
CA LYS A 290 -2.28 -24.45 -11.54
C LYS A 290 -1.14 -25.47 -11.51
N ALA A 291 -0.74 -26.05 -12.64
CA ALA A 291 0.33 -27.06 -12.72
C ALA A 291 1.58 -26.67 -11.92
N LEU A 292 2.11 -25.48 -12.19
CA LEU A 292 3.31 -24.98 -11.54
C LEU A 292 3.07 -24.64 -10.06
N SER A 293 1.98 -23.92 -9.73
CA SER A 293 1.66 -23.57 -8.33
C SER A 293 1.45 -24.80 -7.46
N ASN A 294 0.66 -25.78 -7.93
CA ASN A 294 0.40 -27.03 -7.23
C ASN A 294 1.69 -27.81 -6.98
N HIS A 295 2.64 -27.76 -7.92
CA HIS A 295 3.93 -28.41 -7.74
C HIS A 295 4.79 -27.70 -6.68
N ALA A 296 4.89 -26.37 -6.76
CA ALA A 296 5.62 -25.58 -5.78
C ALA A 296 5.01 -25.73 -4.37
N ASP A 297 3.68 -25.75 -4.27
CA ASP A 297 2.96 -25.99 -3.00
C ASP A 297 3.19 -27.41 -2.46
N LYS A 298 3.24 -28.43 -3.32
CA LYS A 298 3.61 -29.79 -2.91
C LYS A 298 5.04 -29.83 -2.37
N ALA A 299 5.99 -29.17 -3.04
CA ALA A 299 7.37 -29.09 -2.57
C ALA A 299 7.47 -28.36 -1.22
N TYR A 300 6.78 -27.23 -1.08
CA TYR A 300 6.69 -26.47 0.16
C TYR A 300 6.03 -27.26 1.30
N GLY A 301 5.04 -28.08 0.99
CA GLY A 301 4.35 -28.97 1.94
C GLY A 301 5.21 -30.12 2.47
N GLU A 302 6.32 -30.47 1.81
CA GLU A 302 7.27 -31.48 2.30
C GLU A 302 8.18 -30.94 3.41
N LEU A 303 8.23 -29.62 3.60
CA LEU A 303 9.07 -28.97 4.59
C LEU A 303 8.40 -28.95 5.97
N THR A 304 9.20 -29.07 7.02
CA THR A 304 8.76 -28.83 8.40
C THR A 304 8.42 -27.34 8.64
N GLY A 305 7.70 -27.00 9.71
CA GLY A 305 7.32 -25.61 10.00
C GLY A 305 8.51 -24.64 10.11
N ALA A 306 9.67 -25.08 10.63
CA ALA A 306 10.89 -24.27 10.66
C ALA A 306 11.49 -24.10 9.26
N GLN A 307 11.54 -25.18 8.48
CA GLN A 307 12.03 -25.15 7.10
C GLN A 307 11.13 -24.33 6.16
N GLN A 308 9.82 -24.29 6.40
CA GLN A 308 8.88 -23.46 5.67
C GLN A 308 9.17 -21.97 5.85
N LYS A 309 9.52 -21.54 7.07
CA LYS A 309 9.98 -20.16 7.32
C LYS A 309 11.26 -19.84 6.54
N ILE A 310 12.23 -20.76 6.54
CA ILE A 310 13.46 -20.60 5.75
C ILE A 310 13.13 -20.52 4.25
N ALA A 311 12.21 -21.34 3.74
CA ALA A 311 11.79 -21.31 2.34
C ALA A 311 11.12 -19.97 1.97
N GLU A 312 10.28 -19.44 2.84
CA GLU A 312 9.65 -18.13 2.66
C GLU A 312 10.70 -17.01 2.59
N ILE A 313 11.70 -17.02 3.49
CA ILE A 313 12.83 -16.08 3.46
C ILE A 313 13.65 -16.26 2.17
N LEU A 314 13.95 -17.50 1.78
CA LEU A 314 14.67 -17.83 0.56
C LEU A 314 13.98 -17.21 -0.66
N PHE A 315 12.71 -17.52 -0.91
CA PHE A 315 12.02 -17.06 -2.11
C PHE A 315 11.75 -15.55 -2.14
N ARG A 316 11.50 -14.93 -0.99
CA ARG A 316 11.40 -13.46 -0.87
C ARG A 316 12.70 -12.76 -1.23
N ASN A 317 13.84 -13.38 -0.95
CA ASN A 317 15.16 -12.80 -1.23
C ASN A 317 15.70 -13.15 -2.62
N LEU A 318 15.26 -14.27 -3.20
CA LEU A 318 15.52 -14.63 -4.59
C LEU A 318 14.69 -13.85 -5.62
N SER A 319 13.87 -12.92 -5.14
CA SER A 319 13.02 -12.08 -5.97
C SER A 319 13.14 -10.63 -5.52
N GLU A 320 12.94 -9.70 -6.45
CA GLU A 320 12.82 -8.29 -6.13
C GLU A 320 11.77 -7.61 -6.99
N ARG A 321 11.30 -6.45 -6.55
CA ARG A 321 10.39 -5.63 -7.31
C ARG A 321 11.16 -4.48 -7.95
N ASP A 322 11.24 -4.47 -9.28
CA ASP A 322 11.94 -3.44 -10.04
C ASP A 322 11.23 -2.08 -9.96
N SER A 323 11.87 -1.03 -10.48
CA SER A 323 11.32 0.34 -10.54
C SER A 323 9.99 0.43 -11.31
N ASN A 324 9.71 -0.53 -12.19
CA ASN A 324 8.47 -0.67 -12.95
C ASN A 324 7.43 -1.57 -12.25
N LYS A 325 7.65 -1.89 -10.96
CA LYS A 325 6.80 -2.75 -10.13
C LYS A 325 6.69 -4.20 -10.61
N ARG A 326 7.60 -4.67 -11.47
CA ARG A 326 7.65 -6.04 -11.94
C ARG A 326 8.50 -6.87 -10.99
N ASP A 327 8.00 -8.06 -10.66
CA ASP A 327 8.73 -9.01 -9.83
C ASP A 327 9.74 -9.75 -10.72
N THR A 328 11.02 -9.56 -10.44
CA THR A 328 12.16 -10.12 -11.18
C THR A 328 13.02 -10.97 -10.25
N ARG A 329 13.95 -11.73 -10.84
CA ARG A 329 14.86 -12.59 -10.09
C ARG A 329 15.97 -11.78 -9.43
N ARG A 330 16.42 -12.26 -8.26
CA ARG A 330 17.55 -11.70 -7.53
C ARG A 330 18.47 -12.84 -7.08
N PRO A 331 19.51 -13.16 -7.85
CA PRO A 331 20.52 -14.11 -7.42
C PRO A 331 21.08 -13.71 -6.06
N THR A 332 21.12 -14.64 -5.10
CA THR A 332 21.52 -14.37 -3.72
C THR A 332 22.35 -15.52 -3.17
N GLU A 333 23.45 -15.21 -2.49
CA GLU A 333 24.32 -16.22 -1.88
C GLU A 333 23.62 -16.97 -0.74
N LEU A 334 23.96 -18.26 -0.61
CA LEU A 334 23.40 -19.12 0.41
C LEU A 334 23.68 -18.60 1.84
N ARG A 335 24.88 -18.05 2.09
CA ARG A 335 25.24 -17.43 3.39
C ARG A 335 24.35 -16.24 3.73
N GLU A 336 23.91 -15.47 2.74
CA GLU A 336 23.04 -14.32 2.97
C GLU A 336 21.63 -14.78 3.36
N ILE A 337 21.11 -15.82 2.69
CA ILE A 337 19.84 -16.44 3.09
C ILE A 337 19.91 -16.99 4.52
N ALA A 338 21.02 -17.63 4.88
CA ALA A 338 21.25 -18.16 6.22
C ALA A 338 21.29 -17.04 7.28
N ARG A 339 22.00 -15.94 6.99
CA ARG A 339 22.06 -14.73 7.82
C ARG A 339 20.67 -14.13 8.05
N LEU A 340 19.87 -13.99 6.99
CA LEU A 340 18.51 -13.45 7.05
C LEU A 340 17.54 -14.36 7.82
N ALA A 341 17.74 -15.67 7.75
CA ALA A 341 16.97 -16.65 8.49
C ALA A 341 17.46 -16.89 9.93
N GLU A 342 18.54 -16.21 10.36
CA GLU A 342 19.19 -16.39 11.67
C GLU A 342 19.55 -17.85 11.97
N VAL A 343 20.05 -18.57 10.96
CA VAL A 343 20.48 -19.97 11.06
C VAL A 343 21.86 -20.19 10.44
N GLU A 344 22.51 -21.28 10.83
CA GLU A 344 23.70 -21.76 10.13
C GLU A 344 23.35 -22.19 8.69
N TRP A 345 24.27 -21.98 7.75
CA TRP A 345 24.03 -22.19 6.32
C TRP A 345 23.64 -23.65 5.98
N GLN A 346 24.13 -24.61 6.76
CA GLN A 346 23.78 -26.04 6.62
C GLN A 346 22.29 -26.31 6.89
N ALA A 347 21.59 -25.45 7.65
CA ALA A 347 20.16 -25.58 7.88
C ALA A 347 19.32 -25.16 6.65
N VAL A 348 19.88 -24.32 5.77
CA VAL A 348 19.24 -23.88 4.52
C VAL A 348 19.33 -24.95 3.44
N VAL A 349 20.42 -25.74 3.43
CA VAL A 349 20.68 -26.79 2.42
C VAL A 349 19.50 -27.76 2.24
N PRO A 350 18.93 -28.40 3.29
CA PRO A 350 17.78 -29.30 3.12
C PRO A 350 16.56 -28.63 2.47
N VAL A 351 16.37 -27.32 2.69
CA VAL A 351 15.27 -26.56 2.09
C VAL A 351 15.51 -26.37 0.60
N VAL A 352 16.70 -25.93 0.22
CA VAL A 352 17.11 -25.78 -1.19
C VAL A 352 17.00 -27.11 -1.92
N GLU A 353 17.45 -28.21 -1.30
CA GLU A 353 17.38 -29.56 -1.86
C GLU A 353 15.96 -29.96 -2.25
N VAL A 354 14.97 -29.63 -1.42
CA VAL A 354 13.55 -29.91 -1.72
C VAL A 354 13.10 -29.24 -3.02
N PHE A 355 13.56 -28.02 -3.31
CA PHE A 355 13.14 -27.28 -4.51
C PHE A 355 13.98 -27.61 -5.75
N ARG A 356 15.21 -28.12 -5.60
CA ARG A 356 16.07 -28.55 -6.72
C ARG A 356 15.99 -30.04 -7.06
N LYS A 357 15.24 -30.87 -6.31
CA LYS A 357 15.05 -32.31 -6.61
C LYS A 357 14.78 -32.54 -8.10
N GLN A 358 15.26 -33.68 -8.62
CA GLN A 358 15.02 -34.09 -10.00
C GLN A 358 13.53 -34.01 -10.32
N GLY A 359 13.19 -33.34 -11.42
CA GLY A 359 11.81 -33.12 -11.81
C GLY A 359 11.12 -31.90 -11.20
N ARG A 360 11.78 -31.11 -10.34
CA ARG A 360 11.27 -29.80 -9.86
C ARG A 360 11.97 -28.65 -10.55
N HIS A 361 13.30 -28.64 -10.48
CA HIS A 361 14.15 -27.62 -11.09
C HIS A 361 13.68 -26.18 -10.80
N PHE A 362 13.23 -25.90 -9.57
CA PHE A 362 12.76 -24.55 -9.21
C PHE A 362 13.89 -23.58 -8.88
N LEU A 363 15.02 -24.10 -8.45
CA LEU A 363 16.21 -23.34 -8.06
C LEU A 363 17.45 -23.77 -8.85
N VAL A 364 18.38 -22.83 -8.98
CA VAL A 364 19.75 -22.98 -9.49
C VAL A 364 20.70 -22.72 -8.30
N PRO A 365 21.84 -23.45 -8.18
CA PRO A 365 22.35 -24.48 -9.08
C PRO A 365 21.55 -25.79 -9.04
N PRO A 366 21.59 -26.59 -10.13
CA PRO A 366 20.84 -27.84 -10.22
C PRO A 366 21.31 -28.87 -9.18
N VAL A 367 20.48 -29.90 -8.99
CA VAL A 367 20.83 -31.04 -8.13
C VAL A 367 22.14 -31.69 -8.58
N GLY A 368 22.98 -32.08 -7.61
CA GLY A 368 24.29 -32.69 -7.87
C GLY A 368 25.46 -31.70 -7.83
N GLN A 369 25.22 -30.39 -7.87
CA GLN A 369 26.24 -29.40 -7.51
C GLN A 369 26.26 -29.20 -5.99
N ASP A 370 27.45 -29.28 -5.40
CA ASP A 370 27.64 -29.07 -3.97
C ASP A 370 27.28 -27.63 -3.59
N LEU A 371 26.64 -27.49 -2.43
CA LEU A 371 26.27 -26.19 -1.87
C LEU A 371 27.30 -25.78 -0.83
N ALA A 372 27.86 -24.59 -1.01
CA ALA A 372 28.77 -23.91 -0.11
C ALA A 372 28.19 -22.56 0.32
N PRO A 373 28.75 -21.89 1.35
CA PRO A 373 28.23 -20.60 1.83
C PRO A 373 28.20 -19.51 0.76
N ASP A 374 29.17 -19.51 -0.15
CA ASP A 374 29.32 -18.58 -1.27
C ASP A 374 28.57 -19.02 -2.53
N THR A 375 27.86 -20.15 -2.51
CA THR A 375 27.05 -20.58 -3.65
C THR A 375 25.90 -19.61 -3.87
N VAL A 376 25.82 -19.04 -5.07
CA VAL A 376 24.73 -18.17 -5.50
C VAL A 376 23.51 -19.01 -5.87
N LEU A 377 22.42 -18.77 -5.16
CA LEU A 377 21.12 -19.36 -5.42
C LEU A 377 20.29 -18.42 -6.31
N ASP A 378 19.50 -18.99 -7.22
CA ASP A 378 18.56 -18.23 -8.06
C ASP A 378 17.33 -19.07 -8.40
N ILE A 379 16.24 -18.42 -8.83
CA ILE A 379 15.05 -19.07 -9.38
C ILE A 379 15.33 -19.46 -10.84
N SER A 380 15.06 -20.72 -11.19
CA SER A 380 15.34 -21.23 -12.54
C SER A 380 14.63 -20.45 -13.64
N HIS A 381 13.39 -20.00 -13.38
CA HIS A 381 12.62 -19.21 -14.33
C HIS A 381 11.62 -18.26 -13.65
N GLU A 382 11.48 -17.03 -14.15
CA GLU A 382 10.55 -16.01 -13.62
C GLU A 382 9.07 -16.46 -13.61
N SER A 383 8.70 -17.44 -14.44
CA SER A 383 7.36 -18.04 -14.42
C SER A 383 7.02 -18.62 -13.04
N LEU A 384 8.02 -19.04 -12.25
CA LEU A 384 7.80 -19.48 -10.88
C LEU A 384 7.27 -18.35 -9.99
N ILE A 385 7.87 -17.16 -10.09
CA ILE A 385 7.47 -15.96 -9.36
C ILE A 385 6.03 -15.57 -9.72
N ARG A 386 5.70 -15.61 -11.02
CA ARG A 386 4.39 -15.19 -11.53
C ARG A 386 3.26 -16.18 -11.25
N GLN A 387 3.52 -17.47 -11.37
CA GLN A 387 2.48 -18.51 -11.34
C GLN A 387 2.30 -19.16 -9.97
N TRP A 388 3.30 -19.11 -9.08
CA TRP A 388 3.14 -19.66 -7.74
C TRP A 388 2.32 -18.71 -6.88
N GLN A 389 1.10 -19.12 -6.50
CA GLN A 389 0.11 -18.25 -5.85
C GLN A 389 0.58 -17.62 -4.53
N ARG A 390 1.54 -18.24 -3.85
CA ARG A 390 2.15 -17.72 -2.60
C ARG A 390 3.10 -16.55 -2.86
N MET A 391 3.80 -16.54 -3.99
CA MET A 391 4.83 -15.55 -4.29
C MET A 391 4.30 -14.12 -4.27
N PRO A 392 3.20 -13.76 -4.97
CA PRO A 392 2.67 -12.40 -4.90
C PRO A 392 2.30 -11.96 -3.48
N GLN A 393 1.81 -12.87 -2.63
CA GLN A 393 1.45 -12.55 -1.26
C GLN A 393 2.70 -12.25 -0.43
N TRP A 394 3.72 -13.09 -0.52
CA TRP A 394 4.99 -12.90 0.16
C TRP A 394 5.71 -11.61 -0.27
N LEU A 395 5.73 -11.33 -1.58
CA LEU A 395 6.37 -10.13 -2.12
C LEU A 395 5.62 -8.85 -1.74
N ASN A 396 4.29 -8.87 -1.71
CA ASN A 396 3.52 -7.72 -1.25
C ASN A 396 3.73 -7.47 0.25
N GLN A 397 3.71 -8.51 1.08
CA GLN A 397 3.99 -8.40 2.52
C GLN A 397 5.40 -7.88 2.79
N GLU A 398 6.39 -8.32 2.02
CA GLU A 398 7.77 -7.84 2.08
C GLU A 398 7.85 -6.34 1.75
N ALA A 399 7.22 -5.92 0.64
CA ALA A 399 7.21 -4.52 0.21
C ALA A 399 6.50 -3.61 1.23
N GLU A 400 5.36 -4.05 1.78
CA GLU A 400 4.65 -3.32 2.83
C GLU A 400 5.49 -3.21 4.11
N SER A 401 6.17 -4.28 4.51
CA SER A 401 7.05 -4.30 5.67
C SER A 401 8.25 -3.37 5.50
N ALA A 402 8.87 -3.38 4.32
CA ALA A 402 9.99 -2.50 3.99
C ALA A 402 9.61 -1.02 4.10
N VAL A 403 8.48 -0.62 3.48
CA VAL A 403 7.98 0.76 3.53
C VAL A 403 7.65 1.18 4.96
N LEU A 404 7.01 0.30 5.73
CA LEU A 404 6.66 0.59 7.12
C LEU A 404 7.91 0.75 7.98
N TYR A 405 8.90 -0.13 7.82
CA TYR A 405 10.17 -0.05 8.54
C TYR A 405 10.94 1.24 8.21
N GLN A 406 11.09 1.59 6.94
CA GLN A 406 11.76 2.83 6.53
C GLN A 406 11.11 4.07 7.14
N ARG A 407 9.77 4.09 7.20
CA ARG A 407 9.03 5.18 7.85
C ARG A 407 9.29 5.23 9.37
N VAL A 408 9.32 4.08 10.03
CA VAL A 408 9.63 4.01 11.47
C VAL A 408 11.05 4.50 11.73
N GLU A 409 12.03 4.05 10.94
CA GLU A 409 13.43 4.47 11.06
C GLU A 409 13.57 5.99 10.86
N GLU A 410 12.96 6.53 9.80
CA GLU A 410 13.00 7.98 9.54
C GLU A 410 12.38 8.78 10.69
N THR A 411 11.27 8.28 11.25
CA THR A 411 10.59 8.92 12.39
C THR A 411 11.45 8.84 13.65
N ALA A 412 12.10 7.70 13.89
CA ALA A 412 12.99 7.49 15.02
C ALA A 412 14.21 8.42 14.96
N GLN A 413 14.83 8.57 13.78
CA GLN A 413 15.91 9.54 13.56
C GLN A 413 15.45 10.98 13.83
N ARG A 414 14.29 11.38 13.29
CA ARG A 414 13.72 12.71 13.56
C ARG A 414 13.40 12.92 15.04
N TRP A 415 12.99 11.89 15.76
CA TRP A 415 12.74 11.96 17.20
C TRP A 415 14.05 12.13 17.98
N GLN A 416 15.10 11.40 17.61
CA GLN A 416 16.44 11.57 18.20
C GLN A 416 16.98 13.00 17.98
N ASP A 417 16.67 13.60 16.84
CA ASP A 417 16.96 14.99 16.49
C ASP A 417 16.05 16.03 17.21
N GLY A 418 15.05 15.58 18.00
CA GLY A 418 14.06 16.45 18.64
C GLY A 418 13.04 17.08 17.69
N LYS A 419 12.95 16.60 16.44
CA LYS A 419 12.07 17.10 15.37
C LYS A 419 10.75 16.31 15.24
N ALA A 420 10.63 15.17 15.92
CA ALA A 420 9.42 14.36 15.96
C ALA A 420 9.07 13.95 17.40
N ALA A 421 7.81 13.65 17.65
CA ALA A 421 7.33 13.10 18.92
C ALA A 421 7.21 11.57 18.84
N LEU A 422 7.11 10.91 20.00
CA LEU A 422 6.79 9.48 20.09
C LEU A 422 5.44 9.18 19.42
N LEU A 423 5.34 7.98 18.84
CA LEU A 423 4.12 7.52 18.18
C LEU A 423 2.98 7.30 19.20
N ARG A 424 1.74 7.44 18.73
CA ARG A 424 0.51 7.24 19.54
C ARG A 424 -0.52 6.42 18.76
N SER A 425 -1.53 5.87 19.44
CA SER A 425 -2.70 5.27 18.79
C SER A 425 -3.38 6.24 17.82
N PRO A 426 -3.85 5.77 16.64
CA PRO A 426 -3.89 4.36 16.21
C PRO A 426 -2.63 3.87 15.47
N GLU A 427 -1.71 4.75 15.09
CA GLU A 427 -0.54 4.41 14.27
C GLU A 427 0.43 3.47 14.99
N LEU A 428 0.69 3.71 16.27
CA LEU A 428 1.53 2.85 17.10
C LEU A 428 0.99 1.42 17.19
N GLU A 429 -0.33 1.25 17.37
CA GLU A 429 -0.95 -0.09 17.45
C GLU A 429 -0.77 -0.88 16.16
N HIS A 430 -0.91 -0.22 15.01
CA HIS A 430 -0.68 -0.85 13.71
C HIS A 430 0.78 -1.29 13.55
N ILE A 431 1.74 -0.45 13.95
CA ILE A 431 3.17 -0.76 13.84
C ILE A 431 3.59 -1.85 14.83
N LEU A 432 3.03 -1.88 16.05
CA LEU A 432 3.28 -2.94 17.02
C LEU A 432 2.67 -4.28 16.58
N ALA A 433 1.49 -4.25 15.95
CA ALA A 433 0.89 -5.44 15.34
C ALA A 433 1.78 -5.99 14.21
N TRP A 434 2.28 -5.10 13.34
CA TRP A 434 3.27 -5.47 12.32
C TRP A 434 4.54 -6.04 12.95
N ARG A 435 5.15 -5.39 13.96
CA ARG A 435 6.36 -5.89 14.64
C ARG A 435 6.14 -7.30 15.19
N THR A 436 4.97 -7.57 15.75
CA THR A 436 4.60 -8.88 16.30
C THR A 436 4.43 -9.95 15.22
N GLN A 437 3.84 -9.58 14.09
CA GLN A 437 3.57 -10.50 12.98
C GLN A 437 4.81 -10.76 12.11
N ALA A 438 5.52 -9.69 11.72
CA ALA A 438 6.65 -9.74 10.80
C ALA A 438 7.97 -10.11 11.48
N GLN A 439 8.11 -9.84 12.79
CA GLN A 439 9.32 -10.11 13.57
C GLN A 439 10.60 -9.69 12.84
N PRO A 440 10.74 -8.40 12.46
CA PRO A 440 11.86 -7.94 11.64
C PRO A 440 13.18 -8.16 12.40
N THR A 441 14.18 -8.71 11.71
CA THR A 441 15.53 -8.91 12.25
C THR A 441 16.45 -7.76 11.81
N GLN A 442 17.57 -7.60 12.50
CA GLN A 442 18.57 -6.62 12.08
C GLN A 442 19.09 -6.94 10.67
N ALA A 443 19.38 -8.21 10.39
CA ALA A 443 19.86 -8.65 9.09
C ALA A 443 18.89 -8.31 7.95
N TRP A 444 17.59 -8.45 8.19
CA TRP A 444 16.54 -8.06 7.24
C TRP A 444 16.48 -6.53 7.06
N ALA A 445 16.54 -5.78 8.16
CA ALA A 445 16.41 -4.34 8.18
C ALA A 445 17.54 -3.61 7.43
N GLU A 446 18.76 -4.15 7.47
CA GLU A 446 19.93 -3.64 6.74
C GLU A 446 19.72 -3.53 5.22
N ARG A 447 18.74 -4.26 4.67
CA ARG A 447 18.36 -4.13 3.25
C ARG A 447 17.64 -2.83 2.92
N TYR A 448 17.00 -2.21 3.90
CA TYR A 448 16.09 -1.07 3.71
C TYR A 448 16.50 0.17 4.48
N GLY A 449 17.30 0.02 5.53
CA GLY A 449 17.70 1.06 6.48
C GLY A 449 19.01 0.70 7.20
N GLN A 450 19.50 1.60 8.04
CA GLN A 450 20.81 1.45 8.72
C GLN A 450 20.70 1.46 10.25
N HIS A 451 19.59 1.97 10.81
CA HIS A 451 19.42 2.28 12.22
C HIS A 451 18.34 1.39 12.85
N PHE A 452 18.47 0.07 12.68
CA PHE A 452 17.50 -0.89 13.22
C PHE A 452 17.31 -0.79 14.74
N ALA A 453 18.40 -0.73 15.50
CA ALA A 453 18.34 -0.62 16.96
C ALA A 453 17.58 0.65 17.40
N LEU A 454 17.91 1.81 16.79
CA LEU A 454 17.22 3.07 17.06
C LEU A 454 15.72 2.98 16.76
N ALA A 455 15.35 2.37 15.64
CA ALA A 455 13.95 2.18 15.27
C ALA A 455 13.20 1.31 16.27
N MET A 456 13.82 0.22 16.75
CA MET A 456 13.19 -0.69 17.72
C MET A 456 13.08 -0.06 19.11
N ASP A 457 14.11 0.66 19.57
CA ASP A 457 14.10 1.40 20.83
C ASP A 457 13.02 2.48 20.81
N PHE A 458 12.91 3.22 19.71
CA PHE A 458 11.85 4.24 19.52
C PHE A 458 10.43 3.66 19.62
N LEU A 459 10.20 2.46 19.06
CA LEU A 459 8.90 1.79 19.19
C LEU A 459 8.63 1.35 20.62
N GLU A 460 9.65 0.88 21.34
CA GLU A 460 9.51 0.50 22.74
C GLU A 460 9.23 1.73 23.63
N ASP A 461 9.96 2.83 23.43
CA ASP A 461 9.71 4.09 24.12
C ASP A 461 8.30 4.64 23.85
N SER A 462 7.83 4.52 22.59
CA SER A 462 6.47 4.93 22.21
C SER A 462 5.40 4.09 22.92
N ASP A 463 5.57 2.76 22.98
CA ASP A 463 4.66 1.85 23.68
C ASP A 463 4.63 2.09 25.19
N GLN A 464 5.81 2.24 25.80
CA GLN A 464 5.92 2.57 27.22
C GLN A 464 5.26 3.91 27.55
N ALA A 465 5.48 4.94 26.74
CA ALA A 465 4.86 6.25 26.92
C ALA A 465 3.32 6.19 26.85
N GLN A 466 2.78 5.45 25.87
CA GLN A 466 1.34 5.24 25.74
C GLN A 466 0.75 4.51 26.95
N HIS A 467 1.41 3.45 27.42
CA HIS A 467 0.98 2.72 28.61
C HIS A 467 1.05 3.57 29.89
N GLN A 468 2.05 4.43 30.03
CA GLN A 468 2.16 5.36 31.15
C GLN A 468 1.04 6.42 31.11
N GLU A 469 0.76 7.00 29.94
CA GLU A 469 -0.32 7.97 29.76
C GLU A 469 -1.69 7.35 30.06
N ALA A 470 -1.94 6.13 29.59
CA ALA A 470 -3.15 5.37 29.89
C ALA A 470 -3.32 5.11 31.40
N LYS A 471 -2.26 4.69 32.10
CA LYS A 471 -2.26 4.52 33.56
C LYS A 471 -2.49 5.84 34.29
N ALA A 472 -1.90 6.95 33.82
CA ALA A 472 -2.10 8.27 34.39
C ALA A 472 -3.55 8.76 34.23
N ILE A 473 -4.15 8.56 33.05
CA ILE A 473 -5.56 8.87 32.79
C ILE A 473 -6.45 8.01 33.70
N GLN A 474 -6.17 6.72 33.84
CA GLN A 474 -6.93 5.83 34.73
C GLN A 474 -6.82 6.25 36.20
N LYS A 475 -5.63 6.64 36.66
CA LYS A 475 -5.40 7.16 38.02
C LYS A 475 -6.16 8.48 38.24
N ARG A 476 -6.10 9.41 37.29
CA ARG A 476 -6.88 10.67 37.35
C ARG A 476 -8.37 10.37 37.46
N ARG A 477 -8.91 9.47 36.62
CA ARG A 477 -10.31 9.03 36.70
C ARG A 477 -10.67 8.45 38.07
N ARG A 478 -9.82 7.59 38.65
CA ARG A 478 -10.04 7.04 40.01
C ARG A 478 -10.05 8.12 41.08
N VAL A 479 -9.13 9.09 41.02
CA VAL A 479 -9.09 10.21 41.98
C VAL A 479 -10.33 11.09 41.84
N THR A 480 -10.77 11.40 40.62
CA THR A 480 -12.00 12.17 40.39
C THR A 480 -13.22 11.43 40.96
N LEU A 481 -13.38 10.14 40.68
CA LEU A 481 -14.47 9.32 41.24
C LEU A 481 -14.43 9.23 42.77
N ALA A 482 -13.24 9.06 43.36
CA ALA A 482 -13.08 9.04 44.82
C ALA A 482 -13.44 10.40 45.46
N SER A 483 -13.08 11.52 44.82
CA SER A 483 -13.44 12.86 45.30
C SER A 483 -14.95 13.10 45.25
N MET A 484 -15.64 12.60 44.21
CA MET A 484 -17.11 12.67 44.12
C MET A 484 -17.79 11.82 45.20
N ALA A 485 -17.28 10.61 45.46
CA ALA A 485 -17.80 9.74 46.54
C ALA A 485 -17.58 10.36 47.93
N GLY A 486 -16.42 10.99 48.17
CA GLY A 486 -16.14 11.73 49.41
C GLY A 486 -17.12 12.90 49.62
N GLY A 487 -17.41 13.66 48.57
CA GLY A 487 -18.42 14.73 48.61
C GLY A 487 -19.81 14.22 48.98
N LEU A 488 -20.21 13.05 48.45
CA LEU A 488 -21.51 12.43 48.74
C LEU A 488 -21.61 11.97 50.20
N ILE A 489 -20.54 11.41 50.78
CA ILE A 489 -20.51 10.98 52.19
C ILE A 489 -20.65 12.19 53.13
N ILE A 490 -19.97 13.30 52.83
CA ILE A 490 -20.09 14.54 53.62
C ILE A 490 -21.53 15.06 53.59
N ALA A 491 -22.19 15.03 52.42
CA ALA A 491 -23.59 15.44 52.30
C ALA A 491 -24.54 14.55 53.14
N ILE A 492 -24.31 13.24 53.18
CA ILE A 492 -25.09 12.31 54.01
C ILE A 492 -24.88 12.59 55.50
N ILE A 493 -23.64 12.84 55.93
CA ILE A 493 -23.32 13.18 57.32
C ILE A 493 -24.00 14.49 57.74
N LEU A 494 -23.97 15.52 56.90
CA LEU A 494 -24.66 16.80 57.18
C LEU A 494 -26.18 16.62 57.30
N THR A 495 -26.77 15.74 56.48
CA THR A 495 -28.18 15.38 56.57
C THR A 495 -28.50 14.67 57.89
N LEU A 496 -27.66 13.72 58.30
CA LEU A 496 -27.82 12.99 59.58
C LEU A 496 -27.66 13.91 60.80
N ILE A 497 -26.71 14.84 60.76
CA ILE A 497 -26.54 15.87 61.80
C ILE A 497 -27.80 16.73 61.92
N SER A 498 -28.37 17.14 60.78
CA SER A 498 -29.61 17.94 60.75
C SER A 498 -30.80 17.18 61.36
N VAL A 499 -30.90 15.87 61.11
CA VAL A 499 -31.92 15.00 61.72
C VAL A 499 -31.71 14.85 63.23
N PHE A 500 -30.45 14.69 63.68
CA PHE A 500 -30.11 14.60 65.10
C PHE A 500 -30.51 15.88 65.87
N PHE A 501 -30.19 17.05 65.33
CA PHE A 501 -30.63 18.33 65.91
C PHE A 501 -32.16 18.47 65.93
N GLY A 502 -32.86 17.93 64.92
CA GLY A 502 -34.32 17.86 64.90
C GLY A 502 -34.91 16.98 66.01
N LEU A 503 -34.25 15.86 66.33
CA LEU A 503 -34.68 14.95 67.39
C LEU A 503 -34.37 15.48 68.80
N ASP A 504 -33.23 16.14 69.00
CA ASP A 504 -32.88 16.79 70.28
C ASP A 504 -33.88 17.90 70.65
N ALA A 505 -34.29 18.70 69.65
CA ALA A 505 -35.34 19.70 69.80
C ALA A 505 -36.70 19.09 70.20
N SER A 506 -36.99 17.85 69.75
CA SER A 506 -38.20 17.12 70.15
C SER A 506 -38.13 16.63 71.60
N GLN A 507 -36.94 16.27 72.10
CA GLN A 507 -36.74 15.76 73.46
C GLN A 507 -36.82 16.88 74.51
N GLN A 508 -36.32 18.08 74.18
CA GLN A 508 -36.51 19.27 75.00
C GLN A 508 -37.99 19.64 75.17
N ARG A 509 -38.81 19.32 74.15
CA ARG A 509 -40.26 19.52 74.14
C ARG A 509 -40.99 18.68 75.21
N GLN A 510 -40.60 17.43 75.42
CA GLN A 510 -41.21 16.55 76.42
C GLN A 510 -40.86 16.93 77.86
N LYS A 511 -39.66 17.49 78.11
CA LYS A 511 -39.28 17.98 79.44
C LYS A 511 -40.07 19.23 79.86
N ALA A 512 -40.51 20.03 78.90
CA ALA A 512 -41.37 21.19 79.15
C ALA A 512 -42.82 20.79 79.55
N GLU A 513 -43.32 19.64 79.06
CA GLU A 513 -44.67 19.15 79.34
C GLU A 513 -44.88 18.75 80.82
N ALA A 514 -43.84 18.27 81.51
CA ALA A 514 -43.93 17.90 82.93
C ALA A 514 -44.09 19.11 83.88
N SER A 515 -43.67 20.31 83.46
CA SER A 515 -43.87 21.54 84.24
C SER A 515 -45.26 22.16 84.08
N LEU A 516 -46.07 21.66 83.13
CA LEU A 516 -47.34 22.26 82.72
C LEU A 516 -48.53 21.89 83.62
N VAL A 517 -48.50 20.72 84.27
CA VAL A 517 -49.62 20.24 85.14
C VAL A 517 -49.83 21.13 86.38
N LYS A 518 -48.82 21.93 86.80
CA LYS A 518 -48.99 22.92 87.88
C LYS A 518 -49.53 24.27 87.42
N ALA A 519 -49.62 24.53 86.12
CA ALA A 519 -50.03 25.83 85.56
C ALA A 519 -51.48 25.86 85.04
N GLU A 520 -52.16 24.71 84.99
CA GLU A 520 -53.52 24.54 84.45
C GLU A 520 -54.60 25.35 85.21
N ALA A 521 -54.32 25.83 86.43
CA ALA A 521 -55.24 26.74 87.14
C ALA A 521 -55.24 28.19 86.60
N SER A 522 -54.26 28.58 85.77
CA SER A 522 -54.10 29.97 85.30
C SER A 522 -54.46 30.18 83.82
N GLN A 523 -54.74 29.12 83.06
CA GLN A 523 -54.84 29.15 81.60
C GLN A 523 -56.28 29.25 81.05
N ALA A 524 -57.32 29.31 81.90
CA ALA A 524 -58.67 29.63 81.44
C ALA A 524 -58.83 31.11 80.97
N LYS A 525 -57.84 31.97 81.25
CA LYS A 525 -57.85 33.39 80.86
C LYS A 525 -57.07 33.72 79.57
N ALA A 526 -56.26 32.79 79.05
CA ALA A 526 -55.34 33.06 77.92
C ALA A 526 -55.85 32.57 76.56
N GLU A 527 -56.84 31.66 76.53
CA GLU A 527 -57.40 31.12 75.28
C GLU A 527 -58.25 32.12 74.49
N ALA A 528 -58.75 33.18 75.15
CA ALA A 528 -59.43 34.27 74.45
C ALA A 528 -58.48 35.12 73.58
N GLN A 529 -57.20 35.27 73.97
CA GLN A 529 -56.24 36.12 73.25
C GLN A 529 -55.56 35.44 72.05
N LYS A 530 -55.51 34.10 72.01
CA LYS A 530 -54.82 33.36 70.94
C LYS A 530 -55.64 33.27 69.65
N LYS A 531 -56.97 33.33 69.74
CA LYS A 531 -57.86 33.30 68.57
C LYS A 531 -57.84 34.61 67.78
N GLU A 532 -57.53 35.73 68.45
CA GLU A 532 -57.44 37.06 67.84
C GLU A 532 -56.09 37.29 67.11
N ALA A 533 -55.01 36.67 67.58
CA ALA A 533 -53.68 36.78 66.96
C ALA A 533 -53.51 35.94 65.68
N LEU A 534 -54.25 34.82 65.53
CA LEU A 534 -54.21 34.01 64.31
C LEU A 534 -54.94 34.70 63.15
N ASP A 535 -56.04 35.38 63.44
CA ASP A 535 -56.85 36.14 62.48
C ASP A 535 -56.11 37.40 61.98
N GLN A 536 -55.26 38.00 62.82
CA GLN A 536 -54.36 39.09 62.41
C GLN A 536 -53.19 38.62 61.52
N LYS A 537 -52.66 37.41 61.74
CA LYS A 537 -51.57 36.86 60.92
C LYS A 537 -52.04 36.52 59.49
N GLU A 538 -53.24 35.95 59.35
CA GLU A 538 -53.85 35.71 58.03
C GLU A 538 -54.17 37.01 57.30
N LYS A 539 -54.65 38.04 58.00
CA LYS A 539 -54.87 39.38 57.42
C LYS A 539 -53.56 40.06 56.99
N ALA A 540 -52.48 39.91 57.75
CA ALA A 540 -51.16 40.47 57.41
C ALA A 540 -50.49 39.75 56.22
N GLU A 541 -50.61 38.43 56.10
CA GLU A 541 -50.08 37.69 54.95
C GLU A 541 -50.89 37.97 53.67
N LYS A 542 -52.21 38.16 53.79
CA LYS A 542 -53.06 38.58 52.66
C LYS A 542 -52.75 40.02 52.20
N GLN A 543 -52.57 40.96 53.13
CA GLN A 543 -52.15 42.34 52.83
C GLN A 543 -50.75 42.39 52.23
N LYS A 544 -49.80 41.56 52.69
CA LYS A 544 -48.46 41.48 52.12
C LYS A 544 -48.47 40.95 50.68
N ARG A 545 -49.29 39.95 50.38
CA ARG A 545 -49.47 39.42 49.01
C ARG A 545 -50.19 40.41 48.09
N GLU A 546 -51.18 41.15 48.59
CA GLU A 546 -51.83 42.24 47.84
C GLU A 546 -50.86 43.41 47.58
N ALA A 547 -50.04 43.80 48.56
CA ALA A 547 -49.02 44.84 48.37
C ALA A 547 -47.96 44.43 47.33
N GLN A 548 -47.49 43.18 47.35
CA GLN A 548 -46.52 42.66 46.36
C GLN A 548 -47.11 42.59 44.94
N ARG A 549 -48.40 42.23 44.83
CA ARG A 549 -49.11 42.23 43.54
C ARG A 549 -49.35 43.65 43.02
N ASN A 550 -49.69 44.60 43.89
CA ASN A 550 -49.83 46.01 43.54
C ASN A 550 -48.50 46.65 43.14
N GLN A 551 -47.40 46.26 43.79
CA GLN A 551 -46.04 46.66 43.39
C GLN A 551 -45.68 46.12 42.01
N SER A 552 -45.97 44.85 41.73
CA SER A 552 -45.81 44.24 40.40
C SER A 552 -46.66 44.97 39.34
N PHE A 553 -47.89 45.36 39.66
CA PHE A 553 -48.76 46.15 38.78
C PHE A 553 -48.19 47.55 38.50
N ALA A 554 -47.69 48.25 39.53
CA ALA A 554 -47.08 49.57 39.39
C ALA A 554 -45.80 49.52 38.54
N LEU A 555 -44.97 48.49 38.72
CA LEU A 555 -43.78 48.25 37.90
C LEU A 555 -44.14 47.97 36.43
N SER A 556 -45.24 47.27 36.17
CA SER A 556 -45.76 47.06 34.81
C SER A 556 -46.21 48.37 34.16
N ALA A 557 -46.89 49.24 34.90
CA ALA A 557 -47.33 50.54 34.40
C ALA A 557 -46.15 51.51 34.18
N LEU A 558 -45.13 51.46 35.05
CA LEU A 558 -43.90 52.24 34.89
C LEU A 558 -43.05 51.73 33.71
N SER A 559 -42.99 50.41 33.50
CA SER A 559 -42.35 49.82 32.33
C SER A 559 -43.01 50.28 31.03
N GLU A 560 -44.35 50.27 30.99
CA GLU A 560 -45.12 50.79 29.87
C GLU A 560 -44.84 52.26 29.59
N PHE A 561 -44.81 53.09 30.64
CA PHE A 561 -44.52 54.52 30.55
C PHE A 561 -43.09 54.84 30.09
N GLU A 562 -42.07 54.15 30.62
CA GLU A 562 -40.67 54.31 30.16
C GLU A 562 -40.49 53.84 28.72
N ARG A 563 -41.23 52.81 28.31
CA ARG A 563 -41.26 52.33 26.92
C ARG A 563 -41.91 53.34 25.98
N GLU A 564 -43.00 54.00 26.40
CA GLU A 564 -43.63 55.08 25.63
C GLU A 564 -42.72 56.32 25.50
N LYS A 565 -41.84 56.56 26.48
CA LYS A 565 -40.79 57.58 26.43
C LYS A 565 -39.55 57.21 25.62
N GLY A 566 -39.45 55.96 25.14
CA GLY A 566 -38.31 55.47 24.36
C GLY A 566 -37.11 54.96 25.20
N ASN A 567 -37.21 54.94 26.53
CA ASN A 567 -36.16 54.43 27.42
C ASN A 567 -36.27 52.90 27.59
N LEU A 568 -35.93 52.17 26.53
CA LEU A 568 -36.14 50.72 26.44
C LEU A 568 -35.40 49.92 27.53
N THR A 569 -34.19 50.33 27.91
CA THR A 569 -33.41 49.67 28.97
C THR A 569 -34.08 49.76 30.34
N ASN A 570 -34.64 50.94 30.68
CA ASN A 570 -35.38 51.13 31.91
C ASN A 570 -36.71 50.36 31.89
N ALA A 571 -37.40 50.35 30.74
CA ALA A 571 -38.62 49.56 30.58
C ALA A 571 -38.39 48.06 30.80
N MET A 572 -37.28 47.50 30.29
CA MET A 572 -36.90 46.10 30.51
C MET A 572 -36.56 45.83 31.99
N LEU A 573 -35.78 46.69 32.62
CA LEU A 573 -35.39 46.52 34.03
C LEU A 573 -36.62 46.50 34.95
N LEU A 574 -37.55 47.43 34.74
CA LEU A 574 -38.78 47.57 35.51
C LEU A 574 -39.72 46.36 35.33
N ALA A 575 -39.87 45.87 34.09
CA ALA A 575 -40.67 44.67 33.82
C ALA A 575 -40.06 43.41 34.46
N LEU A 576 -38.73 43.27 34.41
CA LEU A 576 -38.01 42.14 35.00
C LEU A 576 -38.12 42.13 36.53
N GLU A 577 -38.02 43.30 37.17
CA GLU A 577 -38.16 43.45 38.62
C GLU A 577 -39.59 43.14 39.11
N GLY A 578 -40.57 43.39 38.25
CA GLY A 578 -41.98 43.04 38.45
C GLY A 578 -42.27 41.54 38.39
N LEU A 579 -41.36 40.72 37.86
CA LEU A 579 -41.51 39.26 37.73
C LEU A 579 -40.84 38.49 38.89
N PRO A 580 -41.31 37.27 39.19
CA PRO A 580 -40.62 36.35 40.10
C PRO A 580 -39.38 35.74 39.41
N LYS A 581 -38.40 35.27 40.20
CA LYS A 581 -37.18 34.63 39.67
C LYS A 581 -37.45 33.32 38.92
N ASN A 582 -38.52 32.62 39.31
CA ASN A 582 -38.95 31.36 38.71
C ASN A 582 -40.43 31.49 38.33
N LEU A 583 -40.74 31.33 37.03
CA LEU A 583 -42.10 31.44 36.49
C LEU A 583 -42.91 30.16 36.69
N SER A 584 -42.25 29.00 36.75
CA SER A 584 -42.89 27.71 37.06
C SER A 584 -43.26 27.55 38.54
N GLU A 585 -42.54 28.23 39.45
CA GLU A 585 -42.84 28.27 40.89
C GLU A 585 -42.65 29.71 41.41
N PRO A 586 -43.67 30.58 41.33
CA PRO A 586 -43.53 31.99 41.65
C PRO A 586 -43.39 32.23 43.16
N GLU A 587 -42.20 32.67 43.59
CA GLU A 587 -41.90 33.05 44.98
C GLU A 587 -42.72 34.25 45.50
N LYS A 588 -43.29 35.06 44.59
CA LYS A 588 -44.13 36.22 44.89
C LYS A 588 -45.27 36.35 43.87
N PRO A 589 -46.46 36.85 44.26
CA PRO A 589 -47.54 37.12 43.32
C PRO A 589 -47.13 38.25 42.35
N TYR A 590 -47.41 38.08 41.07
CA TYR A 590 -47.10 39.04 40.01
C TYR A 590 -48.29 39.21 39.06
N VAL A 591 -48.19 40.17 38.14
CA VAL A 591 -49.18 40.39 37.08
C VAL A 591 -48.56 39.98 35.75
N SER A 592 -49.26 39.18 34.95
CA SER A 592 -48.82 38.74 33.62
C SER A 592 -48.59 39.89 32.63
N ALA A 593 -49.13 41.09 32.94
CA ALA A 593 -48.81 42.31 32.23
C ALA A 593 -47.31 42.60 32.20
N ASN A 594 -46.53 42.25 33.24
CA ASN A 594 -45.07 42.40 33.21
C ASN A 594 -44.40 41.47 32.20
N GLU A 595 -44.92 40.26 31.96
CA GLU A 595 -44.41 39.38 30.90
C GLU A 595 -44.67 39.97 29.52
N ASN A 596 -45.85 40.57 29.34
CA ASN A 596 -46.22 41.21 28.08
C ASN A 596 -45.44 42.52 27.85
N GLN A 597 -45.20 43.30 28.91
CA GLN A 597 -44.37 44.52 28.84
C GLN A 597 -42.90 44.18 28.61
N LEU A 598 -42.36 43.13 29.26
CA LEU A 598 -41.02 42.62 29.00
C LEU A 598 -40.91 42.13 27.55
N SER A 599 -41.87 41.32 27.09
CA SER A 599 -41.93 40.83 25.72
C SER A 599 -41.96 41.98 24.71
N GLN A 600 -42.81 42.99 24.92
CA GLN A 600 -42.92 44.15 24.02
C GLN A 600 -41.73 45.12 24.12
N ALA A 601 -41.09 45.27 25.28
CA ALA A 601 -39.87 46.06 25.45
C ALA A 601 -38.64 45.36 24.86
N VAL A 602 -38.55 44.03 24.98
CA VAL A 602 -37.59 43.18 24.27
C VAL A 602 -37.85 43.27 22.77
N PHE A 603 -39.11 43.18 22.31
CA PHE A 603 -39.44 43.28 20.89
C PHE A 603 -39.04 44.65 20.32
N LYS A 604 -39.39 45.76 20.99
CA LYS A 604 -38.99 47.12 20.60
C LYS A 604 -37.49 47.42 20.78
N SER A 605 -36.78 46.77 21.71
CA SER A 605 -35.31 46.91 21.82
C SER A 605 -34.56 46.04 20.82
N SER A 606 -35.15 44.91 20.44
CA SER A 606 -34.66 44.04 19.38
C SER A 606 -34.93 44.57 17.98
N GLU A 607 -35.87 45.51 17.80
CA GLU A 607 -36.00 46.28 16.55
C GLU A 607 -34.72 47.07 16.21
N ASN A 608 -33.79 47.30 17.17
CA ASN A 608 -32.50 47.94 16.92
C ASN A 608 -31.27 47.03 17.07
N TYR A 609 -31.41 45.75 17.44
CA TYR A 609 -30.25 44.85 17.66
C TYR A 609 -30.44 43.39 17.22
N LEU A 610 -31.59 43.05 16.65
CA LEU A 610 -31.72 41.87 15.79
C LEU A 610 -32.12 42.40 14.42
N GLU A 611 -31.13 42.72 13.59
CA GLU A 611 -31.38 42.79 12.15
C GLU A 611 -31.86 41.40 11.73
N ARG A 612 -33.18 41.26 11.69
CA ARG A 612 -33.85 40.10 11.11
C ARG A 612 -33.65 40.23 9.61
N PHE A 613 -32.53 39.73 9.16
CA PHE A 613 -32.26 39.64 7.75
C PHE A 613 -33.10 38.53 7.16
N VAL A 614 -34.23 38.92 6.58
CA VAL A 614 -35.00 38.04 5.71
C VAL A 614 -34.24 37.95 4.40
N MET A 615 -33.51 36.85 4.23
CA MET A 615 -32.84 36.54 2.98
C MET A 615 -33.90 36.04 2.00
N ASP A 616 -34.48 36.95 1.21
CA ASP A 616 -35.53 36.63 0.25
C ASP A 616 -35.04 35.60 -0.79
N GLY A 617 -35.81 34.52 -0.94
CA GLY A 617 -35.61 33.51 -1.97
C GLY A 617 -36.92 32.77 -2.22
N ASP A 618 -37.30 32.64 -3.50
CA ASP A 618 -38.55 31.96 -3.90
C ASP A 618 -38.48 30.43 -3.70
N ASN A 619 -37.29 29.90 -3.43
CA ASN A 619 -36.98 28.47 -3.37
C ASN A 619 -36.69 27.98 -1.95
N SER A 620 -36.98 26.70 -1.69
CA SER A 620 -36.66 26.07 -0.40
C SER A 620 -35.15 25.94 -0.22
N ILE A 621 -34.65 26.27 0.97
CA ILE A 621 -33.24 26.11 1.32
C ILE A 621 -33.00 24.72 1.91
N HIS A 622 -32.02 24.00 1.37
CA HIS A 622 -31.72 22.63 1.77
C HIS A 622 -30.45 22.48 2.59
N HIS A 623 -29.51 23.41 2.46
CA HIS A 623 -28.30 23.42 3.26
C HIS A 623 -27.78 24.84 3.49
N VAL A 624 -27.16 25.03 4.65
CA VAL A 624 -26.49 26.28 5.04
C VAL A 624 -25.09 25.96 5.51
N ALA A 625 -24.12 26.79 5.12
CA ALA A 625 -22.75 26.70 5.60
C ALA A 625 -22.20 28.09 5.93
N PHE A 626 -21.46 28.20 7.03
CA PHE A 626 -20.65 29.37 7.33
C PHE A 626 -19.25 29.21 6.77
N SER A 627 -18.62 30.30 6.36
CA SER A 627 -17.19 30.30 6.09
C SER A 627 -16.39 30.07 7.39
N PRO A 628 -15.14 29.57 7.31
CA PRO A 628 -14.33 29.28 8.49
C PRO A 628 -14.09 30.48 9.41
N ASP A 629 -14.08 31.70 8.86
CA ASP A 629 -13.95 32.97 9.60
C ASP A 629 -15.30 33.51 10.11
N GLY A 630 -16.42 32.86 9.77
CA GLY A 630 -17.78 33.28 10.11
C GLY A 630 -18.29 34.51 9.36
N ALA A 631 -17.50 35.06 8.42
CA ALA A 631 -17.85 36.28 7.70
C ALA A 631 -18.92 36.08 6.63
N LEU A 632 -19.07 34.88 6.09
CA LEU A 632 -19.97 34.56 4.98
C LEU A 632 -20.92 33.41 5.32
N ILE A 633 -22.09 33.45 4.70
CA ILE A 633 -23.11 32.40 4.75
C ILE A 633 -23.42 31.96 3.31
N ALA A 634 -23.33 30.67 3.06
CA ALA A 634 -23.76 30.05 1.80
C ALA A 634 -25.09 29.32 2.00
N LEU A 635 -26.08 29.63 1.18
CA LEU A 635 -27.41 29.00 1.18
C LEU A 635 -27.64 28.24 -0.11
N ALA A 636 -27.84 26.92 -0.02
CA ALA A 636 -28.14 26.05 -1.14
C ALA A 636 -29.66 25.94 -1.35
N ASP A 637 -30.15 26.33 -2.54
CA ASP A 637 -31.57 26.36 -2.84
C ASP A 637 -32.06 25.13 -3.63
N SER A 638 -33.38 24.96 -3.70
CA SER A 638 -34.04 23.92 -4.50
C SER A 638 -34.05 24.19 -6.01
N GLY A 639 -33.70 25.40 -6.44
CA GLY A 639 -33.67 25.83 -7.84
C GLY A 639 -32.34 25.64 -8.56
N GLY A 640 -31.30 25.16 -7.86
CA GLY A 640 -29.97 24.96 -8.44
C GLY A 640 -29.01 26.14 -8.28
N ALA A 641 -29.38 27.13 -7.46
CA ALA A 641 -28.55 28.26 -7.11
C ALA A 641 -27.97 28.11 -5.69
N VAL A 642 -26.84 28.77 -5.47
CA VAL A 642 -26.29 29.01 -4.14
C VAL A 642 -26.14 30.50 -3.90
N HIS A 643 -26.72 31.01 -2.82
CA HIS A 643 -26.62 32.42 -2.47
C HIS A 643 -25.54 32.62 -1.42
N LEU A 644 -24.56 33.46 -1.73
CA LEU A 644 -23.51 33.89 -0.79
C LEU A 644 -23.89 35.24 -0.18
N TRP A 645 -23.89 35.30 1.13
CA TRP A 645 -24.25 36.47 1.92
C TRP A 645 -23.14 36.83 2.88
N GLU A 646 -22.98 38.11 3.14
CA GLU A 646 -22.16 38.59 4.25
C GLU A 646 -22.93 38.41 5.57
N ALA A 647 -22.33 37.73 6.55
CA ALA A 647 -23.01 37.31 7.78
C ALA A 647 -23.43 38.49 8.68
N THR A 648 -22.69 39.59 8.63
CA THR A 648 -22.91 40.78 9.47
C THR A 648 -23.92 41.76 8.89
N SER A 649 -23.89 41.98 7.57
CA SER A 649 -24.75 42.96 6.88
C SER A 649 -25.95 42.35 6.17
N ALA A 650 -25.98 41.02 6.04
CA ALA A 650 -26.81 40.23 5.14
C ALA A 650 -27.02 40.88 3.78
N GLN A 651 -25.96 41.43 3.21
CA GLN A 651 -25.93 41.75 1.80
C GLN A 651 -25.61 40.49 1.01
N ARG A 652 -26.39 40.24 -0.04
CA ARG A 652 -26.10 39.16 -0.99
C ARG A 652 -24.90 39.59 -1.84
N LEU A 653 -23.80 38.86 -1.69
CA LEU A 653 -22.58 39.11 -2.46
C LEU A 653 -22.68 38.52 -3.86
N HIS A 654 -23.05 37.23 -3.94
CA HIS A 654 -23.12 36.49 -5.20
C HIS A 654 -24.31 35.53 -5.22
N THR A 655 -24.89 35.33 -6.40
CA THR A 655 -25.77 34.18 -6.67
C THR A 655 -25.02 33.27 -7.64
N LEU A 656 -24.60 32.10 -7.15
CA LEU A 656 -23.87 31.09 -7.91
C LEU A 656 -24.89 30.26 -8.70
N ILE A 657 -25.10 30.65 -9.96
CA ILE A 657 -26.04 29.96 -10.85
C ILE A 657 -25.26 28.97 -11.71
N GLY A 658 -25.73 27.73 -11.76
CA GLY A 658 -25.23 26.79 -12.74
C GLY A 658 -25.72 25.36 -12.62
N HIS A 659 -26.09 24.89 -11.43
CA HIS A 659 -26.70 23.56 -11.30
C HIS A 659 -28.07 23.56 -11.96
N THR A 660 -28.41 22.44 -12.62
CA THR A 660 -29.69 22.31 -13.35
C THR A 660 -30.80 21.71 -12.49
N ASN A 661 -30.48 21.36 -11.25
CA ASN A 661 -31.40 20.77 -10.28
C ASN A 661 -30.99 21.20 -8.87
N LYS A 662 -31.80 20.86 -7.87
CA LYS A 662 -31.61 21.16 -6.46
C LYS A 662 -30.16 20.97 -5.99
N VAL A 663 -29.67 21.89 -5.16
CA VAL A 663 -28.38 21.77 -4.48
C VAL A 663 -28.62 21.15 -3.10
N ASN A 664 -28.07 19.96 -2.87
CA ASN A 664 -28.25 19.19 -1.63
C ASN A 664 -27.31 19.64 -0.51
N HIS A 665 -26.10 20.05 -0.87
CA HIS A 665 -25.07 20.38 0.11
C HIS A 665 -24.14 21.46 -0.41
N VAL A 666 -23.66 22.30 0.51
CA VAL A 666 -22.70 23.36 0.25
C VAL A 666 -21.67 23.38 1.38
N VAL A 667 -20.39 23.54 1.03
CA VAL A 667 -19.29 23.56 2.00
C VAL A 667 -18.17 24.50 1.55
N PHE A 668 -17.58 25.24 2.49
CA PHE A 668 -16.39 26.06 2.25
C PHE A 668 -15.12 25.23 2.37
N SER A 669 -14.09 25.58 1.59
CA SER A 669 -12.74 25.08 1.83
C SER A 669 -12.20 25.60 3.17
N PRO A 670 -11.23 24.91 3.80
CA PRO A 670 -10.66 25.32 5.09
C PRO A 670 -10.03 26.73 5.08
N ASP A 671 -9.55 27.19 3.93
CA ASP A 671 -9.01 28.54 3.73
C ASP A 671 -10.09 29.60 3.43
N GLY A 672 -11.36 29.21 3.29
CA GLY A 672 -12.49 30.06 2.92
C GLY A 672 -12.48 30.57 1.47
N GLY A 673 -11.48 30.22 0.66
CA GLY A 673 -11.29 30.75 -0.68
C GLY A 673 -12.17 30.10 -1.75
N ARG A 674 -12.62 28.86 -1.51
CA ARG A 674 -13.41 28.06 -2.46
C ARG A 674 -14.69 27.54 -1.80
N LEU A 675 -15.67 27.27 -2.64
CA LEU A 675 -16.93 26.64 -2.25
C LEU A 675 -17.15 25.38 -3.08
N ALA A 676 -17.55 24.29 -2.44
CA ALA A 676 -18.01 23.08 -3.13
C ALA A 676 -19.51 22.91 -2.96
N THR A 677 -20.19 22.54 -4.04
CA THR A 677 -21.63 22.27 -4.07
C THR A 677 -21.90 20.88 -4.61
N ALA A 678 -22.90 20.18 -4.05
CA ALA A 678 -23.35 18.87 -4.50
C ALA A 678 -24.84 18.93 -4.86
N SER A 679 -25.24 18.33 -5.99
CA SER A 679 -26.58 18.50 -6.56
C SER A 679 -27.22 17.22 -7.09
N ASP A 680 -28.55 17.27 -7.22
CA ASP A 680 -29.37 16.30 -7.95
C ASP A 680 -29.11 16.28 -9.47
N ASP A 681 -28.28 17.18 -10.01
CA ASP A 681 -27.84 17.14 -11.42
C ASP A 681 -26.68 16.16 -11.68
N ASN A 682 -26.41 15.27 -10.73
CA ASN A 682 -25.33 14.29 -10.71
C ASN A 682 -23.91 14.89 -10.72
N THR A 683 -23.78 16.21 -10.47
CA THR A 683 -22.47 16.88 -10.43
C THR A 683 -22.19 17.49 -9.06
N ALA A 684 -20.90 17.59 -8.76
CA ALA A 684 -20.39 18.53 -7.78
C ALA A 684 -19.68 19.68 -8.51
N ARG A 685 -19.72 20.89 -7.96
CA ARG A 685 -19.06 22.06 -8.55
C ARG A 685 -18.18 22.78 -7.54
N LEU A 686 -17.08 23.33 -8.06
CA LEU A 686 -16.16 24.16 -7.30
C LEU A 686 -16.28 25.61 -7.77
N TRP A 687 -16.41 26.53 -6.83
CA TRP A 687 -16.61 27.95 -7.06
C TRP A 687 -15.54 28.77 -6.35
N GLU A 688 -15.18 29.89 -6.94
CA GLU A 688 -14.32 30.89 -6.28
C GLU A 688 -15.20 31.85 -5.49
N VAL A 689 -14.98 31.93 -4.18
CA VAL A 689 -15.86 32.70 -3.26
C VAL A 689 -15.81 34.20 -3.56
N LYS A 690 -14.62 34.75 -3.84
CA LYS A 690 -14.43 36.19 -4.10
C LYS A 690 -15.15 36.67 -5.36
N SER A 691 -15.05 35.91 -6.44
CA SER A 691 -15.58 36.31 -7.75
C SER A 691 -16.96 35.74 -8.06
N GLY A 692 -17.40 34.73 -7.31
CA GLY A 692 -18.62 33.97 -7.62
C GLY A 692 -18.53 33.10 -8.88
N LYS A 693 -17.34 32.95 -9.48
CA LYS A 693 -17.16 32.20 -10.72
C LYS A 693 -17.07 30.70 -10.46
N LEU A 694 -17.64 29.94 -11.39
CA LEU A 694 -17.43 28.50 -11.46
C LEU A 694 -15.98 28.20 -11.86
N ILE A 695 -15.25 27.49 -11.01
CA ILE A 695 -13.88 27.01 -11.28
C ILE A 695 -13.96 25.70 -12.06
N GLN A 696 -14.74 24.73 -11.56
CA GLN A 696 -14.77 23.38 -12.12
C GLN A 696 -16.14 22.71 -11.92
N THR A 697 -16.54 21.89 -12.90
CA THR A 697 -17.61 20.90 -12.73
C THR A 697 -17.01 19.50 -12.62
N LEU A 698 -17.21 18.85 -11.48
CA LEU A 698 -16.76 17.50 -11.18
C LEU A 698 -17.81 16.51 -11.71
N ARG A 699 -17.59 16.04 -12.94
CA ARG A 699 -18.46 15.09 -13.62
C ARG A 699 -17.99 13.67 -13.38
N GLY A 700 -18.92 12.78 -13.05
CA GLY A 700 -18.64 11.35 -13.01
C GLY A 700 -19.66 10.52 -12.26
N HIS A 701 -20.32 11.07 -11.24
CA HIS A 701 -21.37 10.36 -10.52
C HIS A 701 -22.54 10.02 -11.46
N GLU A 702 -23.13 8.85 -11.26
CA GLU A 702 -24.21 8.32 -12.12
C GLU A 702 -25.61 8.68 -11.59
N ASN A 703 -25.68 9.22 -10.38
CA ASN A 703 -26.91 9.61 -9.70
C ASN A 703 -26.64 10.83 -8.79
N THR A 704 -27.68 11.32 -8.09
CA THR A 704 -27.64 12.48 -7.20
C THR A 704 -26.38 12.50 -6.34
N VAL A 705 -25.71 13.66 -6.28
CA VAL A 705 -24.65 13.89 -5.30
C VAL A 705 -25.29 14.50 -4.05
N LEU A 706 -25.23 13.76 -2.95
CA LEU A 706 -25.90 14.09 -1.69
C LEU A 706 -25.03 14.96 -0.79
N HIS A 707 -23.71 14.79 -0.84
CA HIS A 707 -22.79 15.45 0.08
C HIS A 707 -21.43 15.74 -0.56
N ALA A 708 -20.77 16.79 -0.07
CA ALA A 708 -19.38 17.13 -0.41
C ALA A 708 -18.62 17.58 0.84
N ALA A 709 -17.37 17.17 0.98
CA ALA A 709 -16.49 17.55 2.09
C ALA A 709 -15.06 17.80 1.60
N PHE A 710 -14.43 18.88 2.07
CA PHE A 710 -13.01 19.13 1.82
C PHE A 710 -12.13 18.35 2.82
N SER A 711 -10.93 17.96 2.37
CA SER A 711 -9.88 17.54 3.29
C SER A 711 -9.38 18.73 4.13
N PRO A 712 -8.79 18.49 5.32
CA PRO A 712 -8.29 19.57 6.19
C PRO A 712 -7.25 20.48 5.53
N ASP A 713 -6.47 19.93 4.58
CA ASP A 713 -5.49 20.66 3.78
C ASP A 713 -6.10 21.44 2.58
N GLY A 714 -7.40 21.28 2.32
CA GLY A 714 -8.10 21.88 1.17
C GLY A 714 -7.71 21.33 -0.21
N GLY A 715 -6.80 20.35 -0.28
CA GLY A 715 -6.25 19.81 -1.52
C GLY A 715 -7.15 18.77 -2.20
N ARG A 716 -8.04 18.13 -1.44
CA ARG A 716 -8.95 17.07 -1.90
C ARG A 716 -10.39 17.38 -1.55
N LEU A 717 -11.31 16.85 -2.36
CA LEU A 717 -12.74 16.88 -2.12
C LEU A 717 -13.29 15.46 -2.17
N ALA A 718 -14.06 15.05 -1.17
CA ALA A 718 -14.82 13.82 -1.18
C ALA A 718 -16.29 14.14 -1.50
N THR A 719 -16.89 13.41 -2.43
CA THR A 719 -18.32 13.49 -2.77
C THR A 719 -19.00 12.15 -2.49
N ALA A 720 -20.22 12.20 -1.97
CA ALA A 720 -21.04 11.03 -1.68
C ALA A 720 -22.32 11.07 -2.50
N SER A 721 -22.73 9.93 -3.06
CA SER A 721 -23.83 9.88 -4.04
C SER A 721 -24.80 8.72 -3.80
N SER A 722 -26.02 8.91 -4.31
CA SER A 722 -27.03 7.86 -4.46
C SER A 722 -26.63 6.77 -5.47
N ASP A 723 -25.52 6.93 -6.21
CA ASP A 723 -24.93 5.87 -7.05
C ASP A 723 -24.17 4.79 -6.26
N GLN A 724 -24.32 4.80 -4.93
CA GLN A 724 -23.69 3.87 -3.98
C GLN A 724 -22.16 4.00 -3.92
N THR A 725 -21.59 5.07 -4.47
CA THR A 725 -20.16 5.35 -4.42
C THR A 725 -19.84 6.65 -3.70
N ALA A 726 -18.66 6.70 -3.10
CA ALA A 726 -17.99 7.95 -2.78
C ALA A 726 -16.85 8.19 -3.76
N ARG A 727 -16.58 9.43 -4.13
CA ARG A 727 -15.50 9.77 -5.06
C ARG A 727 -14.58 10.81 -4.45
N LEU A 728 -13.29 10.63 -4.69
CA LEU A 728 -12.23 11.52 -4.23
C LEU A 728 -11.68 12.30 -5.42
N TRP A 729 -11.64 13.62 -5.31
CA TRP A 729 -11.25 14.54 -6.38
C TRP A 729 -10.05 15.39 -5.95
N ALA A 730 -9.14 15.64 -6.89
CA ALA A 730 -8.08 16.63 -6.71
C ALA A 730 -8.67 18.02 -6.95
N VAL A 731 -8.68 18.89 -5.93
CA VAL A 731 -9.28 20.24 -6.05
C VAL A 731 -8.54 21.11 -7.08
N PRO A 732 -7.19 21.13 -7.15
CA PRO A 732 -6.49 22.00 -8.11
C PRO A 732 -6.76 21.67 -9.59
N SER A 733 -6.97 20.38 -9.92
CA SER A 733 -7.14 19.94 -11.30
C SER A 733 -8.57 19.52 -11.64
N GLY A 734 -9.44 19.35 -10.63
CA GLY A 734 -10.78 18.77 -10.75
C GLY A 734 -10.80 17.34 -11.28
N LYS A 735 -9.68 16.61 -11.20
CA LYS A 735 -9.58 15.23 -11.69
C LYS A 735 -10.06 14.25 -10.62
N LEU A 736 -10.74 13.19 -11.06
CA LEU A 736 -11.07 12.06 -10.21
C LEU A 736 -9.77 11.33 -9.82
N ILE A 737 -9.53 11.21 -8.51
CA ILE A 737 -8.41 10.45 -7.95
C ILE A 737 -8.83 9.00 -7.78
N GLN A 738 -10.00 8.76 -7.17
CA GLN A 738 -10.45 7.43 -6.81
C GLN A 738 -11.97 7.35 -6.70
N THR A 739 -12.54 6.22 -7.10
CA THR A 739 -13.91 5.84 -6.80
C THR A 739 -13.89 4.78 -5.69
N LEU A 740 -14.48 5.11 -4.55
CA LEU A 740 -14.63 4.24 -3.40
C LEU A 740 -15.93 3.45 -3.55
N ARG A 741 -15.80 2.15 -3.84
CA ARG A 741 -16.91 1.20 -3.98
C ARG A 741 -16.97 0.30 -2.75
N GLY A 742 -18.17 -0.08 -2.32
CA GLY A 742 -18.37 -1.02 -1.21
C GLY A 742 -19.72 -0.88 -0.50
N HIS A 743 -20.33 0.31 -0.55
CA HIS A 743 -21.71 0.48 -0.08
C HIS A 743 -22.70 -0.18 -1.04
N THR A 744 -23.74 -0.81 -0.50
CA THR A 744 -24.83 -1.45 -1.26
C THR A 744 -26.10 -0.61 -1.34
N ASP A 745 -26.04 0.63 -0.84
CA ASP A 745 -27.14 1.60 -0.80
C ASP A 745 -26.55 3.03 -0.83
N TRP A 746 -27.40 4.06 -0.85
CA TRP A 746 -27.01 5.47 -0.99
C TRP A 746 -25.95 5.90 0.03
N VAL A 747 -24.87 6.51 -0.45
CA VAL A 747 -23.86 7.12 0.42
C VAL A 747 -24.34 8.52 0.77
N ARG A 748 -24.88 8.69 1.97
CA ARG A 748 -25.51 9.94 2.41
C ARG A 748 -24.54 11.01 2.88
N HIS A 749 -23.36 10.62 3.35
CA HIS A 749 -22.40 11.52 3.97
C HIS A 749 -20.97 11.02 3.76
N ALA A 750 -20.02 11.94 3.65
CA ALA A 750 -18.59 11.67 3.61
C ALA A 750 -17.85 12.76 4.38
N ALA A 751 -16.84 12.37 5.15
CA ALA A 751 -16.01 13.27 5.95
C ALA A 751 -14.55 12.82 5.92
N PHE A 752 -13.63 13.76 6.08
CA PHE A 752 -12.22 13.48 6.32
C PHE A 752 -11.94 13.48 7.82
N SER A 753 -10.95 12.68 8.24
CA SER A 753 -10.37 12.85 9.57
C SER A 753 -9.73 14.24 9.69
N PRO A 754 -9.70 14.83 10.90
CA PRO A 754 -9.02 16.09 11.16
C PRO A 754 -7.56 16.14 10.73
#